data_AF-A0A838JDQ3-F1
#
_entry.id   AF-A0A838JDQ3-F1
#
_cell.length_a   1.000
_cell.length_b   1.000
_cell.length_c   1.000
_cell.angle_alpha   90.00
_cell.angle_beta   90.00
_cell.angle_gamma   90.00
#
_symmetry.space_group_name_H-M   'P 1'
#
loop_
_entity.id
_entity.type
_entity.pdbx_description
1 polymer ?
#
loop_
_entity_poly.entity_id
_entity_poly.type
_entity_poly.pdbx_seq_one_letter_code
_entity_poly.pdbx_strand_id
1 'polypeptide(L)'
;IGYLTLLHDAYLTHAEDFGIMDQALWNAAHGRFFHQTICNTISDTNCVGPAGVSRFAIHFEPILFVIAPLSAFIPTPKLLIVVQILVAASGALPAFWLARLRLRNEWAGVVIAALYLLYPALQLAAVDVFHAVTFTAALLLFVLYFMYTRRTACLLLFALLAMACKEEIPGVVALCGLWSLIFQYRWRSGLALIALACLWVALASAVLHSASPTGQSLLSTRYAALGQNPIDVLHTFIAHPYTLLREHVFEPTHLMYVRTLLSPTGYLAVLAPWVLCLAFPSMALNLFSSNKQMYSGLFQYNAEIVPILIFALIEALALILYGSRYVLRRLQYHGSITSFGTARSSLTIPASRWYSSLHVVLLVVVLSTALWNMCRADSARGMMPFSSGFSWPQVSAHTELAASFLQLIPPTASVSAQSELVPHLSQRKEIFLFPYQDTQVDYIFLDVTSEIYPFLSSIDYIREAKRVLLNGEYGILAARNGYLLLKKGLPSPKVSAFSAVHPSDKIDNRLILPDLPPSFCSYVDATQDEVGRPVQAIFSSTRNSSATMELIGSSVAAPGIISITAGYLSVTTYWRVTKPIETPLQMVLLMMDKDGKEHLLSSDVPAVYWCQTNTWHSGTVIRLRSNVFGLNDLSLVPGPAYLSFALVPLLQQPTRTMEVQARFSFHIVRNTAPASLAASTNAVMLAPLTLVP
;
A
#
# COMPACT_ATOMS: atom_id res chain seq x y z
N ILE A 1 -12.53 -9.75 6.19
CA ILE A 1 -13.39 -10.18 5.06
C ILE A 1 -14.28 -9.03 4.59
N GLY A 2 -15.33 -8.63 5.34
CA GLY A 2 -16.26 -7.57 4.89
C GLY A 2 -15.59 -6.27 4.44
N TYR A 3 -14.59 -5.79 5.19
CA TYR A 3 -13.78 -4.62 4.83
C TYR A 3 -13.09 -4.78 3.46
N LEU A 4 -12.41 -5.91 3.22
CA LEU A 4 -11.67 -6.16 1.99
C LEU A 4 -12.57 -6.40 0.78
N THR A 5 -13.73 -7.03 0.98
CA THR A 5 -14.71 -7.17 -0.10
C THR A 5 -15.31 -5.81 -0.47
N LEU A 6 -15.50 -4.92 0.50
CA LEU A 6 -15.93 -3.54 0.24
C LEU A 6 -14.84 -2.69 -0.41
N LEU A 7 -13.55 -2.91 -0.09
CA LEU A 7 -12.45 -2.28 -0.83
C LEU A 7 -12.54 -2.63 -2.32
N HIS A 8 -12.74 -3.92 -2.63
CA HIS A 8 -12.94 -4.35 -4.01
C HIS A 8 -14.19 -3.72 -4.62
N ASP A 9 -15.35 -3.75 -3.95
CA ASP A 9 -16.60 -3.16 -4.47
C ASP A 9 -16.51 -1.63 -4.67
N ALA A 10 -15.66 -0.95 -3.91
CA ALA A 10 -15.38 0.47 -4.03
C ALA A 10 -14.25 0.79 -5.04
N TYR A 11 -13.78 -0.21 -5.82
CA TYR A 11 -12.69 -0.07 -6.78
C TYR A 11 -11.36 0.38 -6.15
N LEU A 12 -11.10 -0.04 -4.91
CA LEU A 12 -9.86 0.25 -4.16
C LEU A 12 -8.94 -0.99 -4.10
N THR A 13 -8.89 -1.74 -5.20
CA THR A 13 -7.99 -2.89 -5.38
C THR A 13 -7.24 -2.74 -6.70
N HIS A 14 -5.95 -3.09 -6.73
CA HIS A 14 -5.05 -2.67 -7.80
C HIS A 14 -4.61 -3.82 -8.73
N ALA A 15 -4.12 -3.46 -9.92
CA ALA A 15 -3.74 -4.41 -10.97
C ALA A 15 -2.59 -5.34 -10.57
N GLU A 16 -1.47 -4.79 -10.08
CA GLU A 16 -0.23 -5.56 -9.85
C GLU A 16 -0.26 -6.41 -8.58
N ASP A 17 -1.13 -6.07 -7.62
CA ASP A 17 -1.27 -6.84 -6.39
C ASP A 17 -2.40 -7.87 -6.52
N PHE A 18 -3.60 -7.44 -6.93
CA PHE A 18 -4.79 -8.30 -6.91
C PHE A 18 -5.19 -8.84 -8.28
N GLY A 19 -5.25 -7.95 -9.29
CA GLY A 19 -5.67 -8.33 -10.64
C GLY A 19 -4.77 -9.39 -11.26
N ILE A 20 -3.46 -9.31 -11.00
CA ILE A 20 -2.46 -10.26 -11.48
C ILE A 20 -2.67 -11.67 -10.91
N MET A 21 -3.08 -11.76 -9.64
CA MET A 21 -3.31 -13.02 -8.94
C MET A 21 -4.57 -13.71 -9.45
N ASP A 22 -5.65 -12.94 -9.57
CA ASP A 22 -6.92 -13.43 -10.11
C ASP A 22 -6.77 -13.84 -11.58
N GLN A 23 -6.07 -13.06 -12.40
CA GLN A 23 -5.80 -13.43 -13.80
C GLN A 23 -4.98 -14.72 -13.89
N ALA A 24 -3.92 -14.88 -13.09
CA ALA A 24 -3.08 -16.06 -13.12
C ALA A 24 -3.88 -17.34 -12.75
N LEU A 25 -4.73 -17.26 -11.73
CA LEU A 25 -5.58 -18.37 -11.31
C LEU A 25 -6.68 -18.67 -12.34
N TRP A 26 -7.31 -17.64 -12.90
CA TRP A 26 -8.28 -17.80 -13.97
C TRP A 26 -7.64 -18.48 -15.19
N ASN A 27 -6.47 -18.02 -15.64
CA ASN A 27 -5.75 -18.64 -16.75
C ASN A 27 -5.36 -20.10 -16.43
N ALA A 28 -4.94 -20.40 -15.19
CA ALA A 28 -4.64 -21.77 -14.78
C ALA A 28 -5.85 -22.70 -14.90
N ALA A 29 -7.05 -22.23 -14.49
CA ALA A 29 -8.30 -22.96 -14.66
C ALA A 29 -8.71 -23.17 -16.14
N HIS A 30 -8.19 -22.35 -17.05
CA HIS A 30 -8.47 -22.40 -18.49
C HIS A 30 -7.29 -22.96 -19.32
N GLY A 31 -6.40 -23.73 -18.69
CA GLY A 31 -5.32 -24.46 -19.38
C GLY A 31 -4.05 -23.65 -19.67
N ARG A 32 -3.96 -22.39 -19.20
CA ARG A 32 -2.78 -21.53 -19.27
C ARG A 32 -2.16 -21.39 -17.87
N PHE A 33 -1.37 -22.37 -17.47
CA PHE A 33 -0.84 -22.47 -16.09
C PHE A 33 -0.18 -21.18 -15.59
N PHE A 34 -0.88 -20.49 -14.68
CA PHE A 34 -0.48 -19.26 -14.01
C PHE A 34 0.02 -18.15 -14.95
N HIS A 35 -0.61 -18.03 -16.11
CA HIS A 35 -0.24 -17.02 -17.07
C HIS A 35 -0.81 -15.65 -16.73
N GLN A 36 -0.04 -14.59 -16.90
CA GLN A 36 -0.45 -13.20 -16.65
C GLN A 36 0.04 -12.25 -17.75
N THR A 37 -0.73 -11.21 -18.02
CA THR A 37 -0.41 -10.15 -19.02
C THR A 37 -0.34 -8.75 -18.40
N ILE A 38 -0.76 -8.60 -17.15
CA ILE A 38 -0.66 -7.36 -16.38
C ILE A 38 0.82 -7.07 -16.10
N CYS A 39 1.26 -5.86 -16.43
CA CYS A 39 2.61 -5.39 -16.20
C CYS A 39 2.68 -3.87 -16.15
N ASN A 40 3.50 -3.34 -15.23
CA ASN A 40 3.86 -1.93 -15.17
C ASN A 40 5.02 -1.57 -16.10
N THR A 41 4.71 -0.77 -17.13
CA THR A 41 5.67 -0.37 -18.18
C THR A 41 6.67 0.69 -17.76
N ILE A 42 6.54 1.28 -16.57
CA ILE A 42 7.35 2.42 -16.12
C ILE A 42 8.45 1.96 -15.18
N SER A 43 8.11 1.14 -14.19
CA SER A 43 9.05 0.75 -13.12
C SER A 43 9.33 -0.74 -13.03
N ASP A 44 8.65 -1.57 -13.83
CA ASP A 44 8.83 -3.02 -13.82
C ASP A 44 9.53 -3.51 -15.11
N THR A 45 10.25 -4.62 -15.00
CA THR A 45 10.96 -5.30 -16.08
C THR A 45 10.18 -6.50 -16.63
N ASN A 46 8.99 -6.78 -16.08
CA ASN A 46 8.15 -7.93 -16.42
C ASN A 46 7.42 -7.80 -17.78
N CYS A 47 7.55 -6.68 -18.48
CA CYS A 47 6.77 -6.33 -19.68
C CYS A 47 7.43 -6.91 -20.95
N VAL A 48 7.29 -8.21 -21.18
CA VAL A 48 8.06 -8.92 -22.23
C VAL A 48 7.35 -9.11 -23.57
N GLY A 49 6.08 -8.72 -23.67
CA GLY A 49 5.29 -8.74 -24.91
C GLY A 49 3.80 -9.01 -24.68
N PRO A 50 2.98 -8.94 -25.73
CA PRO A 50 1.52 -9.15 -25.64
C PRO A 50 1.15 -10.55 -25.15
N ALA A 51 2.05 -11.53 -25.38
CA ALA A 51 1.86 -12.88 -24.90
C ALA A 51 1.86 -12.96 -23.37
N GLY A 52 2.48 -12.03 -22.64
CA GLY A 52 2.64 -12.07 -21.18
C GLY A 52 3.68 -13.08 -20.69
N VAL A 53 3.69 -13.36 -19.38
CA VAL A 53 4.61 -14.31 -18.72
C VAL A 53 3.85 -15.31 -17.85
N SER A 54 4.49 -16.44 -17.54
CA SER A 54 4.09 -17.25 -16.39
C SER A 54 4.42 -16.50 -15.10
N ARG A 55 3.55 -16.59 -14.10
CA ARG A 55 3.80 -16.08 -12.75
C ARG A 55 5.09 -16.65 -12.13
N PHE A 56 5.45 -17.88 -12.52
CA PHE A 56 6.70 -18.51 -12.11
C PHE A 56 7.97 -17.83 -12.63
N ALA A 57 7.85 -16.88 -13.58
CA ALA A 57 8.96 -16.00 -13.96
C ALA A 57 9.30 -14.96 -12.87
N ILE A 58 8.32 -14.64 -12.02
CA ILE A 58 8.44 -13.62 -10.97
C ILE A 58 8.59 -14.28 -9.60
N HIS A 59 7.64 -15.15 -9.23
CA HIS A 59 7.58 -15.82 -7.92
C HIS A 59 7.26 -17.31 -8.05
N PHE A 60 7.87 -18.14 -7.21
CA PHE A 60 7.57 -19.57 -7.12
C PHE A 60 6.53 -19.85 -6.03
N GLU A 61 5.25 -19.81 -6.41
CA GLU A 61 4.12 -19.98 -5.47
C GLU A 61 3.22 -21.17 -5.85
N PRO A 62 3.73 -22.41 -5.84
CA PRO A 62 2.93 -23.58 -6.23
C PRO A 62 1.74 -23.84 -5.30
N ILE A 63 1.62 -23.16 -4.15
CA ILE A 63 0.40 -23.20 -3.32
C ILE A 63 -0.83 -22.76 -4.12
N LEU A 64 -0.65 -21.93 -5.16
CA LEU A 64 -1.74 -21.49 -6.03
C LEU A 64 -2.39 -22.67 -6.78
N PHE A 65 -1.70 -23.80 -6.99
CA PHE A 65 -2.31 -25.02 -7.55
C PHE A 65 -3.39 -25.61 -6.64
N VAL A 66 -3.29 -25.39 -5.32
CA VAL A 66 -4.32 -25.83 -4.36
C VAL A 66 -5.55 -24.92 -4.43
N ILE A 67 -5.35 -23.64 -4.75
CA ILE A 67 -6.41 -22.63 -4.82
C ILE A 67 -7.12 -22.65 -6.18
N ALA A 68 -6.40 -22.93 -7.27
CA ALA A 68 -6.90 -22.88 -8.64
C ALA A 68 -8.21 -23.66 -8.89
N PRO A 69 -8.42 -24.87 -8.32
CA PRO A 69 -9.70 -25.57 -8.46
C PRO A 69 -10.86 -24.79 -7.84
N LEU A 70 -10.64 -24.11 -6.72
CA LEU A 70 -11.69 -23.33 -6.04
C LEU A 70 -12.12 -22.12 -6.88
N SER A 71 -11.17 -21.43 -7.52
CA SER A 71 -11.46 -20.30 -8.41
C SER A 71 -12.18 -20.73 -9.70
N ALA A 72 -12.04 -21.99 -10.12
CA ALA A 72 -12.80 -22.53 -11.26
C ALA A 72 -14.29 -22.74 -10.94
N PHE A 73 -14.63 -23.10 -9.69
CA PHE A 73 -16.02 -23.27 -9.26
C PHE A 73 -16.70 -21.97 -8.85
N ILE A 74 -15.94 -21.02 -8.30
CA ILE A 74 -16.45 -19.72 -7.86
C ILE A 74 -15.62 -18.64 -8.57
N PRO A 75 -16.03 -18.21 -9.78
CA PRO A 75 -15.28 -17.25 -10.58
C PRO A 75 -15.49 -15.83 -10.03
N THR A 76 -14.84 -15.53 -8.91
CA THR A 76 -14.82 -14.20 -8.31
C THR A 76 -13.47 -13.94 -7.62
N PRO A 77 -12.85 -12.77 -7.84
CA PRO A 77 -11.61 -12.41 -7.16
C PRO A 77 -11.76 -12.43 -5.62
N LYS A 78 -12.96 -12.11 -5.12
CA LYS A 78 -13.28 -12.06 -3.68
C LYS A 78 -13.03 -13.40 -2.96
N LEU A 79 -13.05 -14.53 -3.67
CA LEU A 79 -12.72 -15.84 -3.10
C LEU A 79 -11.31 -15.83 -2.48
N LEU A 80 -10.35 -15.21 -3.16
CA LEU A 80 -8.95 -15.15 -2.72
C LEU A 80 -8.81 -14.40 -1.39
N ILE A 81 -9.54 -13.29 -1.26
CA ILE A 81 -9.63 -12.52 0.00
C ILE A 81 -10.16 -13.42 1.12
N VAL A 82 -11.24 -14.17 0.89
CA VAL A 82 -11.83 -15.04 1.91
C VAL A 82 -10.86 -16.13 2.33
N VAL A 83 -10.26 -16.84 1.36
CA VAL A 83 -9.31 -17.93 1.62
C VAL A 83 -8.11 -17.42 2.40
N GLN A 84 -7.50 -16.30 2.01
CA GLN A 84 -6.36 -15.74 2.71
C GLN A 84 -6.66 -15.42 4.16
N ILE A 85 -7.76 -14.72 4.42
CA ILE A 85 -8.10 -14.32 5.79
C ILE A 85 -8.39 -15.54 6.66
N LEU A 86 -9.06 -16.57 6.13
CA LEU A 86 -9.31 -17.80 6.88
C LEU A 86 -8.03 -18.56 7.18
N VAL A 87 -7.13 -18.70 6.20
CA VAL A 87 -5.83 -19.38 6.40
C VAL A 87 -4.98 -18.61 7.39
N ALA A 88 -4.79 -17.29 7.22
CA ALA A 88 -4.03 -16.46 8.14
C ALA A 88 -4.63 -16.51 9.57
N ALA A 89 -5.95 -16.34 9.71
CA ALA A 89 -6.60 -16.40 11.03
C ALA A 89 -6.43 -17.75 11.73
N SER A 90 -6.31 -18.85 10.97
CA SER A 90 -6.08 -20.19 11.54
C SER A 90 -4.78 -20.29 12.34
N GLY A 91 -3.80 -19.40 12.12
CA GLY A 91 -2.57 -19.30 12.91
C GLY A 91 -2.81 -18.99 14.39
N ALA A 92 -3.97 -18.45 14.75
CA ALA A 92 -4.38 -18.28 16.15
C ALA A 92 -4.44 -19.62 16.91
N LEU A 93 -4.72 -20.74 16.23
CA LEU A 93 -4.79 -22.07 16.82
C LEU A 93 -3.40 -22.57 17.29
N PRO A 94 -2.37 -22.67 16.44
CA PRO A 94 -1.03 -23.04 16.89
C PRO A 94 -0.42 -22.00 17.83
N ALA A 95 -0.73 -20.70 17.69
CA ALA A 95 -0.33 -19.69 18.67
C ALA A 95 -0.89 -20.00 20.07
N PHE A 96 -2.20 -20.27 20.17
CA PHE A 96 -2.86 -20.69 21.40
C PHE A 96 -2.23 -21.97 21.97
N TRP A 97 -2.05 -23.00 21.13
CA TRP A 97 -1.52 -24.28 21.60
C TRP A 97 -0.06 -24.19 22.07
N LEU A 98 0.80 -23.47 21.34
CA LEU A 98 2.18 -23.22 21.75
C LEU A 98 2.24 -22.48 23.09
N ALA A 99 1.48 -21.39 23.22
CA ALA A 99 1.42 -20.61 24.44
C ALA A 99 0.88 -21.44 25.62
N ARG A 100 -0.19 -22.22 25.41
CA ARG A 100 -0.72 -23.14 26.42
C ARG A 100 0.33 -24.14 26.87
N LEU A 101 1.10 -24.73 25.95
CA LEU A 101 2.16 -25.70 26.27
C LEU A 101 3.32 -25.07 27.04
N ARG A 102 3.77 -23.87 26.63
CA ARG A 102 4.94 -23.20 27.20
C ARG A 102 4.64 -22.48 28.52
N LEU A 103 3.53 -21.76 28.58
CA LEU A 103 3.13 -20.95 29.73
C LEU A 103 2.28 -21.75 30.73
N ARG A 104 1.78 -22.93 30.34
CA ARG A 104 0.94 -23.82 31.17
C ARG A 104 -0.31 -23.12 31.70
N ASN A 105 -0.89 -22.24 30.89
CA ASN A 105 -2.07 -21.46 31.24
C ASN A 105 -2.94 -21.24 29.98
N GLU A 106 -4.22 -21.58 30.07
CA GLU A 106 -5.14 -21.50 28.92
C GLU A 106 -5.51 -20.07 28.57
N TRP A 107 -5.73 -19.21 29.56
CA TRP A 107 -5.99 -17.78 29.36
C TRP A 107 -4.81 -17.06 28.72
N ALA A 108 -3.58 -17.40 29.13
CA ALA A 108 -2.38 -16.90 28.45
C ALA A 108 -2.35 -17.36 26.97
N GLY A 109 -2.79 -18.58 26.70
CA GLY A 109 -3.01 -19.06 25.34
C GLY A 109 -3.98 -18.18 24.55
N VAL A 110 -5.14 -17.86 25.13
CA VAL A 110 -6.15 -16.98 24.49
C VAL A 110 -5.56 -15.61 24.19
N VAL A 111 -4.83 -15.02 25.15
CA VAL A 111 -4.21 -13.70 24.96
C VAL A 111 -3.15 -13.75 23.85
N ILE A 112 -2.30 -14.78 23.79
CA ILE A 112 -1.31 -14.90 22.71
C ILE A 112 -1.98 -15.08 21.34
N ALA A 113 -3.07 -15.85 21.25
CA ALA A 113 -3.84 -15.97 20.02
C ALA A 113 -4.44 -14.62 19.58
N ALA A 114 -4.94 -13.83 20.54
CA ALA A 114 -5.40 -12.47 20.26
C ALA A 114 -4.24 -11.55 19.82
N LEU A 115 -3.07 -11.63 20.46
CA LEU A 115 -1.87 -10.86 20.07
C LEU A 115 -1.39 -11.22 18.66
N TYR A 116 -1.49 -12.48 18.25
CA TYR A 116 -1.20 -12.88 16.88
C TYR A 116 -2.16 -12.21 15.88
N LEU A 117 -3.47 -12.29 16.13
CA LEU A 117 -4.48 -11.69 15.24
C LEU A 117 -4.42 -10.16 15.22
N LEU A 118 -4.03 -9.54 16.34
CA LEU A 118 -3.88 -8.10 16.49
C LEU A 118 -2.50 -7.59 16.06
N TYR A 119 -1.62 -8.45 15.54
CA TYR A 119 -0.28 -8.02 15.17
C TYR A 119 -0.34 -7.06 13.98
N PRO A 120 0.11 -5.78 14.11
CA PRO A 120 -0.08 -4.79 13.05
C PRO A 120 0.50 -5.21 11.70
N ALA A 121 1.70 -5.80 11.70
CA ALA A 121 2.32 -6.30 10.47
C ALA A 121 1.53 -7.45 9.81
N LEU A 122 0.82 -8.28 10.58
CA LEU A 122 -0.06 -9.32 10.03
C LEU A 122 -1.34 -8.69 9.46
N GLN A 123 -1.92 -7.72 10.15
CA GLN A 123 -3.10 -7.03 9.65
C GLN A 123 -2.81 -6.29 8.34
N LEU A 124 -1.68 -5.59 8.28
CA LEU A 124 -1.22 -4.90 7.08
C LEU A 124 -1.03 -5.89 5.92
N ALA A 125 -0.35 -7.01 6.15
CA ALA A 125 -0.25 -8.09 5.16
C ALA A 125 -1.60 -8.71 4.77
N ALA A 126 -2.59 -8.69 5.67
CA ALA A 126 -3.92 -9.22 5.43
C ALA A 126 -4.82 -8.26 4.65
N VAL A 127 -4.65 -6.93 4.82
CA VAL A 127 -5.42 -5.92 4.08
C VAL A 127 -4.78 -5.50 2.77
N ASP A 128 -3.50 -5.83 2.57
CA ASP A 128 -2.76 -5.72 1.31
C ASP A 128 -3.23 -6.81 0.31
N VAL A 129 -4.55 -6.81 0.06
CA VAL A 129 -5.35 -7.74 -0.74
C VAL A 129 -4.85 -9.19 -0.70
N PHE A 130 -4.65 -9.88 -1.83
CA PHE A 130 -4.27 -11.30 -1.85
C PHE A 130 -2.79 -11.49 -2.20
N HIS A 131 -2.06 -12.15 -1.32
CA HIS A 131 -0.68 -12.59 -1.51
C HIS A 131 -0.47 -13.97 -0.87
N ALA A 132 0.06 -14.91 -1.64
CA ALA A 132 0.26 -16.29 -1.16
C ALA A 132 1.18 -16.34 0.08
N VAL A 133 2.15 -15.43 0.19
CA VAL A 133 3.03 -15.29 1.36
C VAL A 133 2.27 -15.07 2.66
N THR A 134 1.09 -14.44 2.64
CA THR A 134 0.31 -14.17 3.85
C THR A 134 -0.13 -15.46 4.55
N PHE A 135 -0.23 -16.59 3.82
CA PHE A 135 -0.54 -17.89 4.40
C PHE A 135 0.58 -18.40 5.33
N THR A 136 1.82 -17.98 5.09
CA THR A 136 2.99 -18.39 5.88
C THR A 136 2.85 -17.98 7.35
N ALA A 137 2.11 -16.89 7.63
CA ALA A 137 1.84 -16.45 8.99
C ALA A 137 1.19 -17.56 9.84
N ALA A 138 0.30 -18.37 9.26
CA ALA A 138 -0.31 -19.51 9.93
C ALA A 138 0.53 -20.78 9.75
N LEU A 139 0.95 -21.08 8.52
CA LEU A 139 1.65 -22.32 8.21
C LEU A 139 2.97 -22.45 8.98
N LEU A 140 3.73 -21.36 9.15
CA LEU A 140 4.95 -21.37 9.95
C LEU A 140 4.68 -21.52 11.45
N LEU A 141 3.56 -20.99 11.99
CA LEU A 141 3.17 -21.30 13.38
C LEU A 141 2.84 -22.78 13.55
N PHE A 142 2.19 -23.42 12.58
CA PHE A 142 2.00 -24.87 12.58
C PHE A 142 3.33 -25.63 12.48
N VAL A 143 4.27 -25.18 11.65
CA VAL A 143 5.65 -25.72 11.60
C VAL A 143 6.29 -25.64 12.99
N LEU A 144 6.28 -24.48 13.62
CA LEU A 144 6.84 -24.28 14.97
C LEU A 144 6.14 -25.17 16.01
N TYR A 145 4.81 -25.28 15.95
CA TYR A 145 4.02 -26.14 16.83
C TYR A 145 4.37 -27.64 16.66
N PHE A 146 4.44 -28.15 15.44
CA PHE A 146 4.74 -29.56 15.18
C PHE A 146 6.23 -29.89 15.37
N MET A 147 7.11 -28.94 15.14
CA MET A 147 8.52 -29.01 15.53
C MET A 147 8.64 -29.17 17.05
N TYR A 148 7.88 -28.38 17.82
CA TYR A 148 7.91 -28.43 19.27
C TYR A 148 7.27 -29.71 19.85
N THR A 149 6.10 -30.10 19.33
CA THR A 149 5.36 -31.30 19.77
C THR A 149 5.89 -32.61 19.18
N ARG A 150 6.96 -32.53 18.38
CA ARG A 150 7.68 -33.66 17.78
C ARG A 150 6.88 -34.51 16.79
N ARG A 151 5.80 -33.98 16.20
CA ARG A 151 4.99 -34.66 15.18
C ARG A 151 5.59 -34.50 13.79
N THR A 152 6.56 -35.35 13.44
CA THR A 152 7.39 -35.19 12.24
C THR A 152 6.60 -35.18 10.93
N ALA A 153 5.57 -36.02 10.78
CA ALA A 153 4.79 -36.06 9.53
C ALA A 153 4.05 -34.72 9.28
N CYS A 154 3.36 -34.20 10.30
CA CYS A 154 2.71 -32.89 10.23
C CYS A 154 3.72 -31.76 10.04
N LEU A 155 4.87 -31.83 10.72
CA LEU A 155 5.96 -30.87 10.54
C LEU A 155 6.40 -30.78 9.07
N LEU A 156 6.67 -31.92 8.43
CA LEU A 156 7.10 -31.96 7.02
C LEU A 156 6.00 -31.47 6.08
N LEU A 157 4.73 -31.86 6.32
CA LEU A 157 3.60 -31.39 5.54
C LEU A 157 3.46 -29.86 5.60
N PHE A 158 3.44 -29.27 6.79
CA PHE A 158 3.29 -27.83 6.93
C PHE A 158 4.53 -27.06 6.49
N ALA A 159 5.72 -27.63 6.60
CA ALA A 159 6.93 -27.06 6.02
C ALA A 159 6.84 -27.00 4.49
N LEU A 160 6.38 -28.09 3.85
CA LEU A 160 6.14 -28.15 2.42
C LEU A 160 5.10 -27.11 1.97
N LEU A 161 3.97 -27.02 2.67
CA LEU A 161 2.93 -26.02 2.39
C LEU A 161 3.46 -24.59 2.56
N ALA A 162 4.25 -24.32 3.60
CA ALA A 162 4.84 -22.99 3.81
C ALA A 162 5.83 -22.62 2.69
N MET A 163 6.69 -23.55 2.27
CA MET A 163 7.62 -23.34 1.15
C MET A 163 6.90 -23.19 -0.20
N ALA A 164 5.70 -23.76 -0.33
CA ALA A 164 4.86 -23.58 -1.51
C ALA A 164 4.27 -22.18 -1.63
N CYS A 165 4.32 -21.37 -0.57
CA CYS A 165 3.81 -20.00 -0.59
C CYS A 165 4.78 -18.99 -1.19
N LYS A 166 6.09 -19.24 -1.16
CA LYS A 166 7.11 -18.35 -1.75
C LYS A 166 8.52 -18.95 -1.75
N GLU A 167 9.35 -18.53 -2.70
CA GLU A 167 10.70 -19.06 -2.94
C GLU A 167 11.70 -18.82 -1.79
N GLU A 168 11.50 -17.83 -0.94
CA GLU A 168 12.40 -17.50 0.17
C GLU A 168 12.12 -18.29 1.47
N ILE A 169 10.90 -18.79 1.64
CA ILE A 169 10.48 -19.52 2.84
C ILE A 169 11.33 -20.77 3.15
N PRO A 170 11.90 -21.51 2.17
CA PRO A 170 12.88 -22.56 2.43
C PRO A 170 14.04 -22.12 3.33
N GLY A 171 14.48 -20.86 3.29
CA GLY A 171 15.52 -20.35 4.19
C GLY A 171 15.11 -20.45 5.66
N VAL A 172 13.87 -20.06 5.97
CA VAL A 172 13.29 -20.16 7.32
C VAL A 172 13.16 -21.63 7.74
N VAL A 173 12.71 -22.50 6.83
CA VAL A 173 12.56 -23.94 7.08
C VAL A 173 13.90 -24.63 7.32
N ALA A 174 14.94 -24.26 6.56
CA ALA A 174 16.30 -24.75 6.76
C ALA A 174 16.83 -24.37 8.15
N LEU A 175 16.60 -23.12 8.60
CA LEU A 175 16.93 -22.70 9.95
C LEU A 175 16.12 -23.42 11.03
N CYS A 176 14.84 -23.73 10.79
CA CYS A 176 14.06 -24.61 11.68
C CYS A 176 14.69 -26.01 11.78
N GLY A 177 15.19 -26.55 10.65
CA GLY A 177 15.94 -27.81 10.62
C GLY A 177 17.23 -27.76 11.43
N LEU A 178 18.02 -26.71 11.26
CA LEU A 178 19.24 -26.46 12.03
C LEU A 178 18.94 -26.29 13.53
N TRP A 179 17.89 -25.55 13.84
CA TRP A 179 17.43 -25.37 15.21
C TRP A 179 17.02 -26.70 15.85
N SER A 180 16.30 -27.55 15.12
CA SER A 180 15.96 -28.93 15.54
C SER A 180 17.20 -29.80 15.73
N LEU A 181 18.27 -29.60 14.98
CA LEU A 181 19.55 -30.30 15.17
C LEU A 181 20.24 -29.88 16.45
N ILE A 182 20.42 -28.57 16.64
CA ILE A 182 21.25 -28.00 17.71
C ILE A 182 20.53 -28.06 19.06
N PHE A 183 19.27 -27.62 19.11
CA PHE A 183 18.55 -27.43 20.38
C PHE A 183 17.66 -28.61 20.77
N GLN A 184 17.15 -29.38 19.81
CA GLN A 184 16.34 -30.57 20.11
C GLN A 184 17.12 -31.89 19.96
N TYR A 185 18.34 -31.87 19.41
CA TYR A 185 19.13 -33.06 19.08
C TYR A 185 18.40 -34.07 18.18
N ARG A 186 17.47 -33.59 17.33
CA ARG A 186 16.66 -34.44 16.44
C ARG A 186 17.23 -34.43 15.03
N TRP A 187 18.24 -35.26 14.81
CA TRP A 187 19.00 -35.29 13.57
C TRP A 187 18.21 -35.72 12.35
N ARG A 188 17.32 -36.72 12.47
CA ARG A 188 16.49 -37.15 11.33
C ARG A 188 15.55 -36.05 10.83
N SER A 189 14.78 -35.42 11.72
CA SER A 189 13.84 -34.36 11.32
C SER A 189 14.57 -33.09 10.90
N GLY A 190 15.66 -32.73 11.59
CA GLY A 190 16.45 -31.56 11.24
C GLY A 190 17.10 -31.68 9.87
N LEU A 191 17.77 -32.81 9.58
CA LEU A 191 18.34 -33.07 8.25
C LEU A 191 17.27 -33.20 7.17
N ALA A 192 16.11 -33.80 7.46
CA ALA A 192 15.01 -33.87 6.50
C ALA A 192 14.48 -32.49 6.11
N LEU A 193 14.33 -31.55 7.06
CA LEU A 193 13.92 -30.18 6.76
C LEU A 193 14.96 -29.43 5.94
N ILE A 194 16.25 -29.56 6.28
CA ILE A 194 17.34 -28.93 5.51
C ILE A 194 17.40 -29.50 4.09
N ALA A 195 17.37 -30.82 3.95
CA ALA A 195 17.37 -31.47 2.63
C ALA A 195 16.17 -31.04 1.79
N LEU A 196 14.97 -31.01 2.40
CA LEU A 196 13.75 -30.56 1.73
C LEU A 196 13.87 -29.11 1.27
N ALA A 197 14.37 -28.21 2.13
CA ALA A 197 14.58 -26.81 1.79
C ALA A 197 15.61 -26.63 0.66
N CYS A 198 16.76 -27.32 0.70
CA CYS A 198 17.77 -27.26 -0.35
C CYS A 198 17.23 -27.77 -1.70
N LEU A 199 16.51 -28.90 -1.69
CA LEU A 199 15.86 -29.43 -2.89
C LEU A 199 14.81 -28.46 -3.43
N TRP A 200 14.06 -27.81 -2.55
CA TRP A 200 13.06 -26.82 -2.94
C TRP A 200 13.69 -25.59 -3.57
N VAL A 201 14.77 -25.05 -3.01
CA VAL A 201 15.51 -23.92 -3.60
C VAL A 201 16.06 -24.26 -4.99
N ALA A 202 16.60 -25.47 -5.16
CA ALA A 202 17.07 -25.93 -6.46
C ALA A 202 15.93 -26.02 -7.48
N LEU A 203 14.79 -26.59 -7.08
CA LEU A 203 13.59 -26.66 -7.91
C LEU A 203 13.05 -25.27 -8.26
N ALA A 204 12.88 -24.40 -7.27
CA ALA A 204 12.38 -23.04 -7.44
C ALA A 204 13.29 -22.26 -8.40
N SER A 205 14.61 -22.35 -8.21
CA SER A 205 15.59 -21.68 -9.08
C SER A 205 15.55 -22.20 -10.51
N ALA A 206 15.43 -23.52 -10.70
CA ALA A 206 15.32 -24.12 -12.04
C ALA A 206 14.02 -23.70 -12.75
N VAL A 207 12.89 -23.69 -12.02
CA VAL A 207 11.60 -23.26 -12.56
C VAL A 207 11.65 -21.78 -12.92
N LEU A 208 12.13 -20.91 -12.02
CA LEU A 208 12.26 -19.47 -12.30
C LEU A 208 13.17 -19.21 -13.50
N HIS A 209 14.32 -19.87 -13.56
CA HIS A 209 15.24 -19.76 -14.70
C HIS A 209 14.55 -20.15 -16.01
N SER A 210 13.78 -21.25 -16.02
CA SER A 210 13.08 -21.72 -17.22
C SER A 210 11.87 -20.87 -17.61
N ALA A 211 11.17 -20.29 -16.64
CA ALA A 211 9.96 -19.49 -16.86
C ALA A 211 10.30 -18.03 -17.18
N SER A 212 11.43 -17.53 -16.67
CA SER A 212 11.87 -16.16 -16.88
C SER A 212 12.39 -15.96 -18.31
N PRO A 213 11.93 -14.91 -19.02
CA PRO A 213 12.45 -14.54 -20.34
C PRO A 213 13.95 -14.20 -20.34
N THR A 214 14.51 -13.80 -19.18
CA THR A 214 15.93 -13.43 -19.04
C THR A 214 16.78 -14.55 -18.41
N GLY A 215 16.16 -15.66 -18.00
CA GLY A 215 16.84 -16.70 -17.22
C GLY A 215 17.17 -16.30 -15.79
N GLN A 216 16.73 -15.13 -15.30
CA GLN A 216 16.92 -14.69 -13.91
C GLN A 216 15.59 -14.28 -13.31
N SER A 217 15.46 -14.34 -11.97
CA SER A 217 14.30 -13.75 -11.31
C SER A 217 14.17 -12.29 -11.72
N LEU A 218 12.98 -11.88 -12.15
CA LEU A 218 12.73 -10.50 -12.59
C LEU A 218 12.87 -9.48 -11.44
N LEU A 219 12.82 -9.94 -10.18
CA LEU A 219 12.99 -9.12 -8.98
C LEU A 219 14.43 -9.12 -8.42
N SER A 220 15.35 -9.85 -9.05
CA SER A 220 16.76 -9.95 -8.60
C SER A 220 17.48 -8.59 -8.57
N THR A 221 17.04 -7.65 -9.40
CA THR A 221 17.57 -6.28 -9.46
C THR A 221 17.44 -5.52 -8.14
N ARG A 222 16.51 -5.93 -7.25
CA ARG A 222 16.37 -5.38 -5.89
C ARG A 222 17.63 -5.58 -5.04
N TYR A 223 18.47 -6.57 -5.39
CA TYR A 223 19.67 -6.94 -4.65
C TYR A 223 20.97 -6.71 -5.43
N ALA A 224 20.92 -5.99 -6.55
CA ALA A 224 22.08 -5.78 -7.42
C ALA A 224 23.28 -5.12 -6.70
N ALA A 225 23.03 -4.34 -5.64
CA ALA A 225 24.07 -3.74 -4.81
C ALA A 225 24.89 -4.77 -4.00
N LEU A 226 24.34 -5.96 -3.75
CA LEU A 226 25.04 -7.03 -3.04
C LEU A 226 25.99 -7.81 -3.96
N GLY A 227 25.69 -7.88 -5.26
CA GLY A 227 26.45 -8.62 -6.26
C GLY A 227 25.58 -9.14 -7.40
N GLN A 228 26.22 -9.59 -8.49
CA GLN A 228 25.51 -10.09 -9.68
C GLN A 228 25.24 -11.61 -9.62
N ASN A 229 25.92 -12.33 -8.73
CA ASN A 229 25.75 -13.76 -8.53
C ASN A 229 25.93 -14.13 -7.04
N PRO A 230 25.54 -15.36 -6.62
CA PRO A 230 25.63 -15.75 -5.21
C PRO A 230 27.03 -15.70 -4.59
N ILE A 231 28.09 -15.89 -5.39
CA ILE A 231 29.49 -15.82 -4.93
C ILE A 231 29.87 -14.37 -4.64
N ASP A 232 29.51 -13.44 -5.53
CA ASP A 232 29.73 -12.00 -5.32
C ASP A 232 29.02 -11.51 -4.06
N VAL A 233 27.76 -11.92 -3.88
CA VAL A 233 26.96 -11.60 -2.69
C VAL A 233 27.69 -12.07 -1.43
N LEU A 234 28.16 -13.32 -1.41
CA LEU A 234 28.92 -13.86 -0.29
C LEU A 234 30.22 -13.09 -0.05
N HIS A 235 30.94 -12.74 -1.11
CA HIS A 235 32.16 -11.93 -1.02
C HIS A 235 31.86 -10.55 -0.42
N THR A 236 30.79 -9.88 -0.81
CA THR A 236 30.37 -8.58 -0.26
C THR A 236 30.09 -8.67 1.24
N PHE A 237 29.40 -9.73 1.70
CA PHE A 237 29.16 -9.98 3.13
C PHE A 237 30.45 -10.16 3.94
N ILE A 238 31.46 -10.81 3.36
CA ILE A 238 32.75 -11.08 4.03
C ILE A 238 33.67 -9.86 3.99
N ALA A 239 33.75 -9.19 2.84
CA ALA A 239 34.68 -8.08 2.61
C ALA A 239 34.19 -6.75 3.21
N HIS A 240 32.87 -6.54 3.30
CA HIS A 240 32.28 -5.24 3.69
C HIS A 240 31.21 -5.31 4.80
N PRO A 241 31.39 -6.09 5.88
CA PRO A 241 30.34 -6.31 6.88
C PRO A 241 29.92 -5.02 7.62
N TYR A 242 30.87 -4.12 7.92
CA TYR A 242 30.56 -2.86 8.59
C TYR A 242 29.73 -1.93 7.71
N THR A 243 30.10 -1.79 6.44
CA THR A 243 29.38 -0.95 5.47
C THR A 243 27.96 -1.43 5.28
N LEU A 244 27.76 -2.75 5.09
CA LEU A 244 26.43 -3.35 4.96
C LEU A 244 25.54 -3.06 6.17
N LEU A 245 26.05 -3.26 7.39
CA LEU A 245 25.30 -2.98 8.61
C LEU A 245 24.97 -1.49 8.75
N ARG A 246 25.92 -0.61 8.42
CA ARG A 246 25.71 0.85 8.49
C ARG A 246 24.62 1.31 7.53
N GLU A 247 24.61 0.80 6.31
CA GLU A 247 23.72 1.25 5.23
C GLU A 247 22.34 0.60 5.25
N HIS A 248 22.24 -0.66 5.71
CA HIS A 248 21.02 -1.47 5.58
C HIS A 248 20.43 -1.92 6.93
N VAL A 249 21.08 -1.61 8.07
CA VAL A 249 20.56 -1.96 9.41
C VAL A 249 20.50 -0.76 10.33
N PHE A 250 21.58 0.04 10.39
CA PHE A 250 21.67 1.21 11.29
C PHE A 250 21.22 2.51 10.64
N GLU A 251 20.96 2.50 9.33
CA GLU A 251 20.33 3.63 8.64
C GLU A 251 18.96 3.92 9.28
N PRO A 252 18.58 5.20 9.50
CA PRO A 252 17.40 5.56 10.28
C PRO A 252 16.08 4.90 9.85
N THR A 253 15.84 4.73 8.55
CA THR A 253 14.61 4.09 8.04
C THR A 253 14.62 2.58 8.27
N HIS A 254 15.75 1.91 8.06
CA HIS A 254 15.91 0.48 8.36
C HIS A 254 15.81 0.19 9.87
N LEU A 255 16.38 1.07 10.70
CA LEU A 255 16.26 0.95 12.15
C LEU A 255 14.82 1.18 12.61
N MET A 256 14.11 2.13 11.99
CA MET A 256 12.69 2.35 12.23
C MET A 256 11.87 1.11 11.87
N TYR A 257 12.19 0.43 10.77
CA TYR A 257 11.56 -0.82 10.38
C TYR A 257 11.73 -1.92 11.44
N VAL A 258 12.96 -2.16 11.92
CA VAL A 258 13.22 -3.14 12.98
C VAL A 258 12.44 -2.80 14.25
N ARG A 259 12.38 -1.51 14.63
CA ARG A 259 11.58 -1.03 15.77
C ARG A 259 10.08 -1.26 15.55
N THR A 260 9.61 -1.06 14.32
CA THR A 260 8.21 -1.29 13.92
C THR A 260 7.81 -2.74 14.13
N LEU A 261 8.70 -3.67 13.77
CA LEU A 261 8.47 -5.10 13.98
C LEU A 261 8.55 -5.53 15.44
N LEU A 262 9.46 -4.98 16.25
CA LEU A 262 9.68 -5.45 17.63
C LEU A 262 8.79 -4.75 18.67
N SER A 263 8.42 -3.50 18.44
CA SER A 263 7.63 -2.70 19.39
C SER A 263 6.27 -3.31 19.78
N PRO A 264 5.52 -4.02 18.90
CA PRO A 264 4.25 -4.62 19.30
C PRO A 264 4.41 -5.73 20.34
N THR A 265 5.57 -6.40 20.37
CA THR A 265 5.92 -7.37 21.44
C THR A 265 6.48 -6.70 22.70
N GLY A 266 6.50 -5.37 22.78
CA GLY A 266 7.17 -4.63 23.85
C GLY A 266 8.68 -4.89 23.89
N TYR A 267 9.29 -5.23 22.74
CA TYR A 267 10.67 -5.69 22.61
C TYR A 267 11.01 -6.99 23.36
N LEU A 268 10.03 -7.69 23.95
CA LEU A 268 10.27 -8.91 24.72
C LEU A 268 10.81 -10.05 23.85
N ALA A 269 10.45 -10.09 22.56
CA ALA A 269 10.94 -11.10 21.63
C ALA A 269 12.49 -11.17 21.59
N VAL A 270 13.19 -10.05 21.86
CA VAL A 270 14.66 -9.96 21.91
C VAL A 270 15.27 -10.86 23.00
N LEU A 271 14.50 -11.20 24.05
CA LEU A 271 14.96 -12.10 25.12
C LEU A 271 15.04 -13.57 24.68
N ALA A 272 14.52 -13.91 23.50
CA ALA A 272 14.59 -15.25 22.91
C ALA A 272 15.39 -15.25 21.59
N PRO A 273 16.70 -14.89 21.61
CA PRO A 273 17.52 -14.83 20.40
C PRO A 273 17.64 -16.17 19.67
N TRP A 274 17.51 -17.29 20.40
CA TRP A 274 17.48 -18.64 19.83
C TRP A 274 16.22 -18.93 18.99
N VAL A 275 15.15 -18.14 19.14
CA VAL A 275 13.98 -18.19 18.25
C VAL A 275 14.07 -17.11 17.19
N LEU A 276 14.46 -15.89 17.56
CA LEU A 276 14.56 -14.78 16.61
C LEU A 276 15.49 -15.06 15.44
N CYS A 277 16.54 -15.87 15.63
CA CYS A 277 17.42 -16.26 14.53
C CYS A 277 16.67 -16.94 13.37
N LEU A 278 15.52 -17.57 13.62
CA LEU A 278 14.70 -18.19 12.56
C LEU A 278 14.14 -17.14 11.59
N ALA A 279 13.94 -15.89 12.02
CA ALA A 279 13.42 -14.80 11.19
C ALA A 279 14.51 -14.16 10.31
N PHE A 280 15.78 -14.51 10.53
CA PHE A 280 16.91 -13.90 9.86
C PHE A 280 16.81 -13.90 8.32
N PRO A 281 16.42 -15.01 7.63
CA PRO A 281 16.38 -15.03 6.17
C PRO A 281 15.43 -13.97 5.59
N SER A 282 14.20 -13.91 6.09
CA SER A 282 13.19 -12.94 5.64
C SER A 282 13.53 -11.51 6.07
N MET A 283 14.04 -11.32 7.30
CA MET A 283 14.49 -10.01 7.74
C MET A 283 15.66 -9.48 6.90
N ALA A 284 16.62 -10.33 6.54
CA ALA A 284 17.75 -9.97 5.69
C ALA A 284 17.28 -9.59 4.29
N LEU A 285 16.37 -10.36 3.69
CA LEU A 285 15.79 -10.02 2.38
C LEU A 285 15.10 -8.66 2.38
N ASN A 286 14.38 -8.32 3.45
CA ASN A 286 13.71 -7.03 3.54
C ASN A 286 14.71 -5.88 3.77
N LEU A 287 15.69 -6.07 4.67
CA LEU A 287 16.67 -5.03 5.01
C LEU A 287 17.67 -4.74 3.89
N PHE A 288 18.07 -5.75 3.11
CA PHE A 288 19.05 -5.58 2.03
C PHE A 288 18.43 -5.28 0.66
N SER A 289 17.12 -5.04 0.61
CA SER A 289 16.43 -4.70 -0.64
C SER A 289 16.59 -3.22 -0.97
N SER A 290 16.79 -2.90 -2.25
CA SER A 290 16.69 -1.52 -2.72
C SER A 290 15.24 -0.99 -2.75
N ASN A 291 14.24 -1.87 -2.64
CA ASN A 291 12.83 -1.49 -2.60
C ASN A 291 12.38 -1.12 -1.17
N LYS A 292 12.10 0.17 -0.96
CA LYS A 292 11.58 0.74 0.29
C LYS A 292 10.31 0.08 0.84
N GLN A 293 9.47 -0.50 -0.02
CA GLN A 293 8.25 -1.17 0.42
C GLN A 293 8.55 -2.37 1.32
N MET A 294 9.66 -3.09 1.06
CA MET A 294 10.04 -4.30 1.80
C MET A 294 10.44 -4.02 3.25
N TYR A 295 10.96 -2.83 3.55
CA TYR A 295 11.31 -2.38 4.89
C TYR A 295 10.45 -1.19 5.35
N SER A 296 9.26 -0.98 4.78
CA SER A 296 8.32 0.03 5.27
C SER A 296 7.53 -0.45 6.50
N GLY A 297 7.32 -1.76 6.60
CA GLY A 297 6.41 -2.38 7.56
C GLY A 297 4.93 -2.30 7.18
N LEU A 298 4.59 -1.82 5.97
CA LEU A 298 3.21 -1.54 5.54
C LEU A 298 2.58 -2.59 4.62
N PHE A 299 3.37 -3.48 4.03
CA PHE A 299 2.92 -4.44 3.01
C PHE A 299 3.12 -5.90 3.46
N GLN A 300 2.70 -6.83 2.61
CA GLN A 300 2.75 -8.29 2.80
C GLN A 300 4.10 -8.90 3.19
N TYR A 301 5.23 -8.24 2.93
CA TYR A 301 6.61 -8.74 3.18
C TYR A 301 6.94 -9.14 4.64
N ASN A 302 6.04 -8.87 5.58
CA ASN A 302 6.26 -9.13 7.01
C ASN A 302 5.53 -10.39 7.50
N ALA A 303 4.67 -10.99 6.67
CA ALA A 303 3.77 -12.07 7.07
C ALA A 303 4.52 -13.27 7.66
N GLU A 304 5.65 -13.66 7.06
CA GLU A 304 6.47 -14.79 7.50
C GLU A 304 7.32 -14.49 8.74
N ILE A 305 7.50 -13.21 9.11
CA ILE A 305 8.27 -12.79 10.29
C ILE A 305 7.41 -12.86 11.56
N VAL A 306 6.15 -12.43 11.48
CA VAL A 306 5.18 -12.42 12.59
C VAL A 306 5.10 -13.76 13.37
N PRO A 307 4.96 -14.94 12.75
CA PRO A 307 4.86 -16.21 13.47
C PRO A 307 6.07 -16.47 14.39
N ILE A 308 7.24 -16.04 13.96
CA ILE A 308 8.50 -16.18 14.70
C ILE A 308 8.56 -15.18 15.85
N LEU A 309 8.11 -13.94 15.65
CA LEU A 309 8.01 -12.92 16.70
C LEU A 309 7.03 -13.33 17.80
N ILE A 310 5.89 -13.92 17.43
CA ILE A 310 4.93 -14.49 18.39
C ILE A 310 5.56 -15.64 19.17
N PHE A 311 6.26 -16.56 18.52
CA PHE A 311 6.92 -17.65 19.23
C PHE A 311 8.06 -17.15 20.14
N ALA A 312 8.85 -16.19 19.68
CA ALA A 312 9.90 -15.54 20.48
C ALA A 312 9.31 -14.83 21.72
N LEU A 313 8.15 -14.17 21.57
CA LEU A 313 7.41 -13.61 22.69
C LEU A 313 6.99 -14.69 23.70
N ILE A 314 6.42 -15.82 23.24
CA ILE A 314 6.06 -16.94 24.11
C ILE A 314 7.27 -17.45 24.89
N GLU A 315 8.41 -17.63 24.23
CA GLU A 315 9.66 -18.07 24.87
C GLU A 315 10.21 -17.04 25.86
N ALA A 316 10.16 -15.76 25.52
CA ALA A 316 10.56 -14.67 26.41
C ALA A 316 9.70 -14.63 27.68
N LEU A 317 8.38 -14.80 27.53
CA LEU A 317 7.45 -14.91 28.67
C LEU A 317 7.80 -16.13 29.53
N ALA A 318 8.05 -17.28 28.92
CA ALA A 318 8.44 -18.48 29.63
C ALA A 318 9.76 -18.29 30.40
N LEU A 319 10.74 -17.60 29.81
CA LEU A 319 12.01 -17.25 30.45
C LEU A 319 11.80 -16.32 31.64
N ILE A 320 10.99 -15.27 31.50
CA ILE A 320 10.67 -14.32 32.58
C ILE A 320 10.01 -15.05 33.75
N LEU A 321 9.01 -15.90 33.47
CA LEU A 321 8.33 -16.69 34.50
C LEU A 321 9.26 -17.71 35.17
N TYR A 322 10.19 -18.31 34.41
CA TYR A 322 11.18 -19.21 34.98
C TYR A 322 12.18 -18.47 35.88
N GLY A 323 12.69 -17.33 35.41
CA GLY A 323 13.60 -16.46 36.17
C GLY A 323 12.96 -15.95 37.45
N SER A 324 11.68 -15.53 37.42
CA SER A 324 10.96 -15.10 38.61
C SER A 324 10.82 -16.23 39.64
N ARG A 325 10.52 -17.47 39.19
CA ARG A 325 10.48 -18.64 40.07
C ARG A 325 11.82 -18.91 40.72
N TYR A 326 12.91 -18.81 39.95
CA TYR A 326 14.26 -19.05 40.43
C TYR A 326 14.67 -18.02 41.51
N VAL A 327 14.43 -16.73 41.25
CA VAL A 327 14.73 -15.65 42.20
C VAL A 327 13.90 -15.79 43.49
N LEU A 328 12.59 -16.04 43.36
CA LEU A 328 11.72 -16.19 44.53
C LEU A 328 12.12 -17.39 45.40
N ARG A 329 12.54 -18.51 44.80
CA ARG A 329 13.08 -19.66 45.54
C ARG A 329 14.41 -19.34 46.24
N ARG A 330 15.31 -18.58 45.61
CA ARG A 330 16.58 -18.14 46.21
C ARG A 330 16.37 -17.21 47.41
N LEU A 331 15.42 -16.30 47.31
CA LEU A 331 15.05 -15.37 48.39
C LEU A 331 14.41 -16.12 49.58
N GLN A 332 13.57 -17.13 49.33
CA GLN A 332 13.05 -18.02 50.38
C GLN A 332 14.16 -18.76 51.13
N TYR A 333 15.13 -19.30 50.40
CA TYR A 333 16.24 -20.05 51.00
C TYR A 333 17.06 -19.15 51.94
N HIS A 334 17.32 -17.90 51.57
CA HIS A 334 18.03 -16.94 52.44
C HIS A 334 17.18 -16.46 53.63
N GLY A 335 15.88 -16.21 53.43
CA GLY A 335 14.97 -15.80 54.52
C GLY A 335 14.69 -16.92 55.54
N SER A 336 14.70 -18.19 55.12
CA SER A 336 14.56 -19.33 56.02
C SER A 336 15.79 -19.52 56.90
N ILE A 337 16.99 -19.18 56.40
CA ILE A 337 18.24 -19.25 57.17
C ILE A 337 18.31 -18.14 58.24
N THR A 338 17.76 -16.95 57.97
CA THR A 338 17.73 -15.84 58.93
C THR A 338 16.62 -15.94 59.97
N SER A 339 15.59 -16.77 59.76
CA SER A 339 14.46 -16.95 60.69
C SER A 339 14.63 -18.06 61.74
N PHE A 340 15.82 -18.67 61.87
CA PHE A 340 16.14 -19.71 62.87
C PHE A 340 16.27 -19.18 64.32
N GLY A 341 15.47 -18.18 64.68
CA GLY A 341 15.48 -17.54 65.99
C GLY A 341 14.28 -16.63 66.18
N THR A 342 13.06 -17.19 66.23
CA THR A 342 11.93 -16.75 67.08
C THR A 342 10.64 -17.45 66.63
N ALA A 343 10.20 -18.43 67.41
CA ALA A 343 8.89 -19.05 67.25
C ALA A 343 7.79 -18.07 67.70
N ARG A 344 6.94 -17.60 66.77
CA ARG A 344 5.61 -17.08 67.12
C ARG A 344 4.57 -17.53 66.10
N SER A 345 3.60 -18.26 66.63
CA SER A 345 2.37 -18.71 65.97
C SER A 345 1.51 -17.51 65.59
N SER A 346 1.57 -17.12 64.32
CA SER A 346 0.47 -16.41 63.66
C SER A 346 0.05 -17.27 62.46
N LEU A 347 -1.23 -17.21 62.09
CA LEU A 347 -1.77 -17.88 60.90
C LEU A 347 -1.00 -17.42 59.66
N THR A 348 0.09 -18.11 59.36
CA THR A 348 0.93 -17.86 58.19
C THR A 348 0.24 -18.52 57.01
N ILE A 349 -0.35 -17.69 56.15
CA ILE A 349 -0.72 -18.13 54.81
C ILE A 349 0.56 -18.74 54.21
N PRO A 350 0.55 -20.02 53.78
CA PRO A 350 1.77 -20.67 53.34
C PRO A 350 2.37 -19.86 52.21
N ALA A 351 3.66 -19.53 52.34
CA ALA A 351 4.34 -18.62 51.41
C ALA A 351 4.15 -19.06 49.93
N SER A 352 3.95 -20.36 49.69
CA SER A 352 3.57 -20.95 48.39
C SER A 352 2.35 -20.31 47.72
N ARG A 353 1.30 -19.91 48.47
CA ARG A 353 0.11 -19.23 47.93
C ARG A 353 0.39 -17.80 47.48
N TRP A 354 1.24 -17.07 48.21
CA TRP A 354 1.67 -15.72 47.84
C TRP A 354 2.51 -15.72 46.56
N TYR A 355 3.43 -16.68 46.41
CA TYR A 355 4.23 -16.79 45.19
C TYR A 355 3.41 -17.20 43.99
N SER A 356 2.45 -18.13 44.14
CA SER A 356 1.53 -18.46 43.04
C SER A 356 0.74 -17.22 42.58
N SER A 357 0.31 -16.38 43.52
CA SER A 357 -0.39 -15.13 43.22
C SER A 357 0.51 -14.12 42.50
N LEU A 358 1.76 -13.93 42.95
CA LEU A 358 2.74 -13.07 42.30
C LEU A 358 3.08 -13.51 40.87
N HIS A 359 3.14 -14.82 40.60
CA HIS A 359 3.36 -15.33 39.25
C HIS A 359 2.19 -15.03 38.31
N VAL A 360 0.96 -15.19 38.81
CA VAL A 360 -0.24 -14.84 38.04
C VAL A 360 -0.28 -13.35 37.79
N VAL A 361 0.01 -12.52 38.80
CA VAL A 361 0.09 -11.06 38.66
C VAL A 361 1.17 -10.66 37.63
N LEU A 362 2.37 -11.22 37.71
CA LEU A 362 3.43 -10.95 36.74
C LEU A 362 3.00 -11.34 35.31
N LEU A 363 2.42 -12.53 35.15
CA LEU A 363 1.91 -12.97 33.85
C LEU A 363 0.84 -12.01 33.31
N VAL A 364 -0.12 -11.62 34.14
CA VAL A 364 -1.17 -10.66 33.79
C VAL A 364 -0.56 -9.31 33.41
N VAL A 365 0.39 -8.78 34.18
CA VAL A 365 1.04 -7.49 33.91
C VAL A 365 1.80 -7.52 32.59
N VAL A 366 2.59 -8.57 32.34
CA VAL A 366 3.39 -8.65 31.11
C VAL A 366 2.49 -8.86 29.89
N LEU A 367 1.47 -9.71 29.99
CA LEU A 367 0.49 -9.88 28.91
C LEU A 367 -0.33 -8.61 28.64
N SER A 368 -0.74 -7.91 29.70
CA SER A 368 -1.46 -6.63 29.56
C SER A 368 -0.57 -5.56 28.93
N THR A 369 0.71 -5.52 29.30
CA THR A 369 1.70 -4.61 28.69
C THR A 369 1.92 -4.96 27.21
N ALA A 370 2.02 -6.24 26.86
CA ALA A 370 2.14 -6.68 25.48
C ALA A 370 0.90 -6.29 24.66
N LEU A 371 -0.30 -6.50 25.21
CA LEU A 371 -1.56 -6.11 24.57
C LEU A 371 -1.68 -4.59 24.41
N TRP A 372 -1.28 -3.83 25.43
CA TRP A 372 -1.23 -2.37 25.35
C TRP A 372 -0.29 -1.89 24.24
N ASN A 373 0.93 -2.43 24.16
CA ASN A 373 1.89 -2.08 23.11
C ASN A 373 1.36 -2.45 21.71
N MET A 374 0.69 -3.59 21.59
CA MET A 374 0.03 -4.02 20.36
C MET A 374 -1.06 -3.02 19.93
N CYS A 375 -2.01 -2.71 20.82
CA CYS A 375 -3.10 -1.78 20.55
C CYS A 375 -2.60 -0.36 20.26
N ARG A 376 -1.53 0.08 20.94
CA ARG A 376 -0.89 1.37 20.68
C ARG A 376 -0.21 1.41 19.31
N ALA A 377 0.53 0.36 18.94
CA ALA A 377 1.17 0.26 17.63
C ALA A 377 0.10 0.24 16.51
N ASP A 378 -0.99 -0.47 16.74
CA ASP A 378 -2.15 -0.56 15.87
C ASP A 378 -2.91 0.77 15.74
N SER A 379 -3.13 1.47 16.85
CA SER A 379 -3.78 2.78 16.83
C SER A 379 -3.02 3.79 15.95
N ALA A 380 -1.69 3.69 15.91
CA ALA A 380 -0.84 4.59 15.15
C ALA A 380 -0.62 4.18 13.69
N ARG A 381 -0.63 2.88 13.36
CA ARG A 381 -0.21 2.35 12.04
C ARG A 381 -1.01 1.15 11.53
N GLY A 382 -1.95 0.65 12.32
CA GLY A 382 -2.82 -0.47 11.99
C GLY A 382 -4.03 -0.04 11.15
N MET A 383 -4.87 -1.01 10.86
CA MET A 383 -6.03 -0.89 9.97
C MET A 383 -7.32 -1.32 10.69
N MET A 384 -7.32 -1.24 12.01
CA MET A 384 -8.48 -1.55 12.84
C MET A 384 -9.45 -0.36 12.89
N PRO A 385 -10.74 -0.59 13.21
CA PRO A 385 -11.72 0.49 13.30
C PRO A 385 -11.39 1.65 14.25
N PHE A 386 -10.44 1.45 15.18
CA PHE A 386 -9.98 2.47 16.13
C PHE A 386 -8.64 3.12 15.73
N SER A 387 -8.02 2.71 14.62
CA SER A 387 -6.74 3.26 14.15
C SER A 387 -6.92 4.66 13.58
N SER A 388 -5.92 5.52 13.76
CA SER A 388 -5.93 6.89 13.23
C SER A 388 -5.78 6.86 11.71
N GLY A 389 -6.90 6.94 10.99
CA GLY A 389 -6.94 6.88 9.54
C GLY A 389 -7.82 5.75 8.98
N PHE A 390 -8.36 4.88 9.83
CA PHE A 390 -9.34 3.91 9.38
C PHE A 390 -10.60 4.61 8.87
N SER A 391 -11.05 4.20 7.69
CA SER A 391 -12.35 4.54 7.15
C SER A 391 -12.93 3.33 6.43
N TRP A 392 -14.24 3.14 6.55
CA TRP A 392 -14.92 2.11 5.78
C TRP A 392 -14.95 2.51 4.31
N PRO A 393 -14.55 1.63 3.38
CA PRO A 393 -14.68 1.89 1.95
C PRO A 393 -16.14 2.22 1.63
N GLN A 394 -16.35 3.23 0.80
CA GLN A 394 -17.68 3.66 0.39
C GLN A 394 -17.85 3.39 -1.09
N VAL A 395 -18.92 2.66 -1.43
CA VAL A 395 -19.38 2.57 -2.81
C VAL A 395 -20.14 3.85 -3.12
N SER A 396 -19.71 4.55 -4.16
CA SER A 396 -20.30 5.80 -4.62
C SER A 396 -21.16 5.58 -5.88
N ALA A 397 -21.98 6.57 -6.24
CA ALA A 397 -22.71 6.55 -7.50
C ALA A 397 -21.77 6.45 -8.73
N HIS A 398 -20.55 6.99 -8.61
CA HIS A 398 -19.51 6.88 -9.63
C HIS A 398 -19.04 5.41 -9.78
N THR A 399 -18.68 4.75 -8.69
CA THR A 399 -18.25 3.34 -8.73
C THR A 399 -19.39 2.39 -9.16
N GLU A 400 -20.64 2.69 -8.82
CA GLU A 400 -21.80 1.92 -9.32
C GLU A 400 -21.96 2.04 -10.84
N LEU A 401 -21.66 3.22 -11.40
CA LEU A 401 -21.72 3.45 -12.84
C LEU A 401 -20.71 2.56 -13.59
N ALA A 402 -19.54 2.28 -13.02
CA ALA A 402 -18.53 1.42 -13.63
C ALA A 402 -19.09 0.04 -14.02
N ALA A 403 -19.97 -0.54 -13.19
CA ALA A 403 -20.62 -1.83 -13.47
C ALA A 403 -21.39 -1.83 -14.80
N SER A 404 -22.00 -0.70 -15.18
CA SER A 404 -22.70 -0.57 -16.47
C SER A 404 -21.72 -0.54 -17.66
N PHE A 405 -20.52 0.01 -17.48
CA PHE A 405 -19.47 0.01 -18.50
C PHE A 405 -18.86 -1.39 -18.68
N LEU A 406 -18.65 -2.13 -17.58
CA LEU A 406 -18.13 -3.49 -17.62
C LEU A 406 -19.02 -4.43 -18.46
N GLN A 407 -20.34 -4.25 -18.44
CA GLN A 407 -21.29 -5.03 -19.23
C GLN A 407 -21.18 -4.80 -20.75
N LEU A 408 -20.59 -3.67 -21.18
CA LEU A 408 -20.37 -3.35 -22.59
C LEU A 408 -19.13 -4.07 -23.16
N ILE A 409 -18.28 -4.63 -22.32
CA ILE A 409 -17.02 -5.28 -22.70
C ILE A 409 -17.28 -6.79 -22.80
N PRO A 410 -17.14 -7.42 -23.97
CA PRO A 410 -17.27 -8.86 -24.09
C PRO A 410 -16.27 -9.61 -23.17
N PRO A 411 -16.68 -10.74 -22.55
CA PRO A 411 -15.81 -11.49 -21.64
C PRO A 411 -14.50 -11.99 -22.28
N THR A 412 -14.52 -12.24 -23.60
CA THR A 412 -13.36 -12.74 -24.36
C THR A 412 -12.51 -11.65 -25.00
N ALA A 413 -12.94 -10.38 -24.94
CA ALA A 413 -12.22 -9.29 -25.57
C ALA A 413 -10.94 -8.96 -24.80
N SER A 414 -9.89 -8.57 -25.53
CA SER A 414 -8.66 -8.05 -24.95
C SER A 414 -8.88 -6.62 -24.43
N VAL A 415 -8.34 -6.30 -23.25
CA VAL A 415 -8.58 -5.00 -22.61
C VAL A 415 -7.30 -4.42 -22.04
N SER A 416 -7.08 -3.11 -22.21
CA SER A 416 -6.13 -2.33 -21.41
C SER A 416 -6.91 -1.39 -20.49
N ALA A 417 -6.65 -1.43 -19.18
CA ALA A 417 -7.43 -0.67 -18.22
C ALA A 417 -6.57 -0.07 -17.09
N GLN A 418 -7.08 0.97 -16.44
CA GLN A 418 -6.43 1.54 -15.25
C GLN A 418 -6.38 0.54 -14.09
N SER A 419 -5.40 0.75 -13.22
CA SER A 419 -5.04 -0.16 -12.13
C SER A 419 -6.23 -0.60 -11.27
N GLU A 420 -7.09 0.32 -10.85
CA GLU A 420 -8.28 0.04 -10.04
C GLU A 420 -9.39 -0.72 -10.79
N LEU A 421 -9.44 -0.62 -12.11
CA LEU A 421 -10.43 -1.28 -12.97
C LEU A 421 -10.03 -2.72 -13.33
N VAL A 422 -8.72 -3.00 -13.38
CA VAL A 422 -8.18 -4.30 -13.81
C VAL A 422 -8.71 -5.48 -12.99
N PRO A 423 -8.79 -5.45 -11.64
CA PRO A 423 -9.30 -6.59 -10.87
C PRO A 423 -10.78 -6.93 -11.13
N HIS A 424 -11.53 -6.00 -11.73
CA HIS A 424 -12.92 -6.23 -12.13
C HIS A 424 -13.04 -6.82 -13.55
N LEU A 425 -11.93 -6.86 -14.27
CA LEU A 425 -11.81 -7.35 -15.64
C LEU A 425 -10.82 -8.52 -15.76
N SER A 426 -10.13 -8.92 -14.69
CA SER A 426 -8.97 -9.82 -14.72
C SER A 426 -9.29 -11.26 -15.13
N GLN A 427 -10.55 -11.67 -15.05
CA GLN A 427 -11.02 -13.00 -15.47
C GLN A 427 -11.15 -13.13 -16.99
N ARG A 428 -10.03 -12.88 -17.68
CA ARG A 428 -9.89 -13.00 -19.13
C ARG A 428 -8.47 -13.35 -19.55
N LYS A 429 -8.35 -13.82 -20.78
CA LYS A 429 -7.07 -14.25 -21.38
C LYS A 429 -6.05 -13.11 -21.47
N GLU A 430 -6.53 -11.91 -21.83
CA GLU A 430 -5.71 -10.74 -22.14
C GLU A 430 -6.30 -9.50 -21.45
N ILE A 431 -5.68 -9.11 -20.33
CA ILE A 431 -5.93 -7.86 -19.60
C ILE A 431 -4.58 -7.20 -19.32
N PHE A 432 -4.46 -5.92 -19.62
CA PHE A 432 -3.22 -5.17 -19.48
C PHE A 432 -3.43 -3.96 -18.58
N LEU A 433 -2.40 -3.59 -17.81
CA LEU A 433 -2.38 -2.34 -17.06
C LEU A 433 -2.06 -1.21 -18.04
N PHE A 434 -2.98 -0.25 -18.20
CA PHE A 434 -2.79 0.89 -19.09
C PHE A 434 -1.51 1.66 -18.72
N PRO A 435 -0.64 2.02 -19.69
CA PRO A 435 -0.84 1.99 -21.15
C PRO A 435 -0.31 0.73 -21.86
N TYR A 436 -0.03 -0.35 -21.14
CA TYR A 436 0.54 -1.53 -21.77
C TYR A 436 -0.40 -2.13 -22.82
N GLN A 437 0.16 -2.41 -24.02
CA GLN A 437 -0.55 -2.92 -25.20
C GLN A 437 -1.75 -2.09 -25.68
N ASP A 438 -1.82 -0.80 -25.33
CA ASP A 438 -2.94 0.08 -25.64
C ASP A 438 -3.14 0.39 -27.15
N THR A 439 -2.25 -0.05 -28.04
CA THR A 439 -2.44 0.02 -29.50
C THR A 439 -2.99 -1.28 -30.10
N GLN A 440 -2.99 -2.37 -29.33
CA GLN A 440 -3.31 -3.71 -29.85
C GLN A 440 -4.67 -4.22 -29.40
N VAL A 441 -5.09 -3.90 -28.17
CA VAL A 441 -6.29 -4.42 -27.51
C VAL A 441 -7.61 -4.02 -28.19
N ASP A 442 -8.67 -4.78 -27.94
CA ASP A 442 -10.00 -4.50 -28.48
C ASP A 442 -10.66 -3.30 -27.78
N TYR A 443 -10.45 -3.19 -26.47
CA TYR A 443 -11.04 -2.14 -25.61
C TYR A 443 -10.00 -1.50 -24.71
N ILE A 444 -10.21 -0.20 -24.43
CA ILE A 444 -9.47 0.53 -23.41
C ILE A 444 -10.47 1.13 -22.44
N PHE A 445 -10.32 0.86 -21.15
CA PHE A 445 -11.23 1.35 -20.12
C PHE A 445 -10.51 2.21 -19.08
N LEU A 446 -10.87 3.49 -19.05
CA LEU A 446 -10.23 4.51 -18.24
C LEU A 446 -11.26 5.21 -17.34
N ASP A 447 -10.79 5.64 -16.19
CA ASP A 447 -11.44 6.52 -15.22
C ASP A 447 -10.50 7.69 -14.92
N VAL A 448 -10.81 8.86 -15.46
CA VAL A 448 -9.95 10.05 -15.30
C VAL A 448 -10.03 10.66 -13.89
N THR A 449 -10.82 10.07 -13.00
CA THR A 449 -11.00 10.48 -11.60
C THR A 449 -10.30 9.57 -10.60
N SER A 450 -9.90 8.37 -11.04
CA SER A 450 -9.18 7.34 -10.28
C SER A 450 -7.67 7.60 -10.25
N GLU A 451 -6.92 6.75 -9.55
CA GLU A 451 -5.46 6.77 -9.55
C GLU A 451 -4.87 6.62 -10.96
N ILE A 452 -3.72 7.24 -11.15
CA ILE A 452 -2.99 7.27 -12.42
C ILE A 452 -1.88 6.23 -12.51
N TYR A 453 -1.84 5.26 -11.59
CA TYR A 453 -0.80 4.23 -11.59
C TYR A 453 -0.73 3.52 -12.95
N PRO A 454 0.47 3.31 -13.54
CA PRO A 454 1.81 3.46 -12.94
C PRO A 454 2.45 4.85 -13.08
N PHE A 455 1.75 5.83 -13.64
CA PHE A 455 2.30 7.18 -13.84
C PHE A 455 2.51 7.90 -12.50
N LEU A 456 3.56 8.73 -12.44
CA LEU A 456 3.85 9.58 -11.29
C LEU A 456 3.21 10.97 -11.38
N SER A 457 2.68 11.33 -12.56
CA SER A 457 2.11 12.64 -12.86
C SER A 457 0.88 12.48 -13.73
N SER A 458 -0.22 13.17 -13.39
CA SER A 458 -1.43 13.11 -14.22
C SER A 458 -1.20 13.74 -15.58
N ILE A 459 -0.24 14.64 -15.73
CA ILE A 459 0.11 15.21 -17.04
C ILE A 459 0.57 14.10 -18.00
N ASP A 460 1.39 13.16 -17.54
CA ASP A 460 1.89 12.07 -18.38
C ASP A 460 0.78 11.06 -18.70
N TYR A 461 -0.04 10.71 -17.70
CA TYR A 461 -1.25 9.89 -17.92
C TYR A 461 -2.20 10.53 -18.95
N ILE A 462 -2.51 11.83 -18.81
CA ILE A 462 -3.41 12.56 -19.71
C ILE A 462 -2.83 12.61 -21.11
N ARG A 463 -1.52 12.86 -21.25
CA ARG A 463 -0.84 12.86 -22.54
C ARG A 463 -1.01 11.51 -23.24
N GLU A 464 -0.86 10.42 -22.50
CA GLU A 464 -0.98 9.07 -23.04
C GLU A 464 -2.42 8.69 -23.36
N ALA A 465 -3.37 8.95 -22.46
CA ALA A 465 -4.78 8.73 -22.71
C ALA A 465 -5.29 9.52 -23.94
N LYS A 466 -4.83 10.78 -24.10
CA LYS A 466 -5.17 11.59 -25.28
C LYS A 466 -4.41 11.17 -26.54
N ARG A 467 -3.19 10.63 -26.43
CA ARG A 467 -2.49 10.01 -27.56
C ARG A 467 -3.37 8.92 -28.17
N VAL A 468 -3.92 8.03 -27.34
CA VAL A 468 -4.83 6.97 -27.78
C VAL A 468 -6.12 7.52 -28.38
N LEU A 469 -6.74 8.53 -27.76
CA LEU A 469 -7.96 9.14 -28.32
C LEU A 469 -7.75 9.82 -29.68
N LEU A 470 -6.53 10.32 -29.94
CA LEU A 470 -6.22 11.12 -31.12
C LEU A 470 -5.46 10.33 -32.20
N ASN A 471 -5.08 9.07 -31.95
CA ASN A 471 -4.26 8.29 -32.88
C ASN A 471 -5.01 7.77 -34.12
N GLY A 472 -6.34 7.82 -34.14
CA GLY A 472 -7.16 7.34 -35.25
C GLY A 472 -7.58 5.86 -35.16
N GLU A 473 -7.11 5.11 -34.16
CA GLU A 473 -7.34 3.66 -34.05
C GLU A 473 -8.51 3.30 -33.13
N TYR A 474 -8.83 4.16 -32.17
CA TYR A 474 -9.90 3.95 -31.19
C TYR A 474 -10.93 5.06 -31.25
N GLY A 475 -12.20 4.68 -31.06
CA GLY A 475 -13.31 5.60 -30.88
C GLY A 475 -14.02 5.38 -29.55
N ILE A 476 -14.79 6.39 -29.14
CA ILE A 476 -15.51 6.36 -27.86
C ILE A 476 -16.79 5.53 -28.01
N LEU A 477 -16.85 4.41 -27.30
CA LEU A 477 -18.07 3.59 -27.21
C LEU A 477 -19.03 4.15 -26.16
N ALA A 478 -18.49 4.53 -25.00
CA ALA A 478 -19.25 5.16 -23.93
C ALA A 478 -18.36 6.13 -23.15
N ALA A 479 -18.92 7.27 -22.74
CA ALA A 479 -18.24 8.23 -21.88
C ALA A 479 -19.22 8.97 -20.98
N ARG A 480 -19.01 8.86 -19.67
CA ARG A 480 -19.90 9.45 -18.67
C ARG A 480 -19.19 9.58 -17.33
N ASN A 481 -19.37 10.72 -16.66
CA ASN A 481 -18.90 10.96 -15.30
C ASN A 481 -17.42 10.59 -15.08
N GLY A 482 -16.54 10.91 -16.04
CA GLY A 482 -15.12 10.62 -15.96
C GLY A 482 -14.68 9.24 -16.49
N TYR A 483 -15.62 8.32 -16.74
CA TYR A 483 -15.30 7.07 -17.44
C TYR A 483 -15.19 7.26 -18.95
N LEU A 484 -14.21 6.61 -19.56
CA LEU A 484 -14.00 6.47 -20.99
C LEU A 484 -13.85 4.99 -21.33
N LEU A 485 -14.79 4.46 -22.13
CA LEU A 485 -14.64 3.16 -22.76
C LEU A 485 -14.42 3.36 -24.25
N LEU A 486 -13.22 2.99 -24.69
CA LEU A 486 -12.79 3.07 -26.07
C LEU A 486 -12.85 1.70 -26.71
N LYS A 487 -13.18 1.65 -27.99
CA LYS A 487 -13.21 0.43 -28.79
C LYS A 487 -12.41 0.63 -30.06
N LYS A 488 -11.56 -0.34 -30.37
CA LYS A 488 -10.74 -0.34 -31.57
C LYS A 488 -11.60 -0.38 -32.84
N GLY A 489 -11.21 0.37 -33.85
CA GLY A 489 -11.88 0.46 -35.15
C GLY A 489 -13.14 1.33 -35.17
N LEU A 490 -13.55 1.91 -34.04
CA LEU A 490 -14.54 3.00 -34.05
C LEU A 490 -13.87 4.32 -34.48
N PRO A 491 -14.63 5.25 -35.09
CA PRO A 491 -14.09 6.57 -35.44
C PRO A 491 -13.60 7.32 -34.20
N SER A 492 -12.37 7.83 -34.25
CA SER A 492 -11.82 8.66 -33.17
C SER A 492 -12.63 9.93 -32.97
N PRO A 493 -12.71 10.45 -31.73
CA PRO A 493 -13.33 11.73 -31.47
C PRO A 493 -12.67 12.82 -32.29
N LYS A 494 -13.48 13.75 -32.79
CA LYS A 494 -12.97 14.95 -33.43
C LYS A 494 -12.29 15.84 -32.39
N VAL A 495 -11.57 16.85 -32.85
CA VAL A 495 -11.11 17.93 -31.96
C VAL A 495 -12.31 18.83 -31.65
N SER A 496 -12.53 19.12 -30.37
CA SER A 496 -13.60 20.01 -29.93
C SER A 496 -13.43 21.41 -30.52
N ALA A 497 -14.53 22.08 -30.86
CA ALA A 497 -14.52 23.49 -31.26
C ALA A 497 -14.00 24.43 -30.15
N PHE A 498 -14.00 23.97 -28.90
CA PHE A 498 -13.46 24.71 -27.76
C PHE A 498 -11.94 24.47 -27.55
N SER A 499 -11.31 23.58 -28.31
CA SER A 499 -9.87 23.34 -28.19
C SER A 499 -9.08 24.57 -28.63
N ALA A 500 -8.20 25.09 -27.76
CA ALA A 500 -7.34 26.23 -28.09
C ALA A 500 -6.20 25.89 -29.06
N VAL A 501 -5.90 24.60 -29.24
CA VAL A 501 -4.84 24.10 -30.13
C VAL A 501 -5.34 22.95 -30.98
N HIS A 502 -4.71 22.76 -32.14
CA HIS A 502 -4.95 21.64 -33.04
C HIS A 502 -3.80 20.60 -32.96
N PRO A 503 -4.08 19.32 -33.23
CA PRO A 503 -3.06 18.28 -33.28
C PRO A 503 -1.93 18.60 -34.26
N SER A 504 -0.69 18.51 -33.79
CA SER A 504 0.53 18.54 -34.60
C SER A 504 1.71 18.02 -33.78
N ASP A 505 2.82 17.65 -34.43
CA ASP A 505 4.02 17.10 -33.77
C ASP A 505 4.65 18.02 -32.71
N LYS A 506 4.32 19.32 -32.75
CA LYS A 506 4.87 20.34 -31.83
C LYS A 506 3.95 20.64 -30.64
N ILE A 507 2.72 20.11 -30.65
CA ILE A 507 1.72 20.38 -29.61
C ILE A 507 1.61 19.17 -28.69
N ASP A 508 1.77 19.40 -27.40
CA ASP A 508 1.56 18.37 -26.39
C ASP A 508 0.08 17.95 -26.38
N ASN A 509 -0.19 16.65 -26.59
CA ASN A 509 -1.53 16.08 -26.64
C ASN A 509 -2.39 16.45 -25.43
N ARG A 510 -1.77 16.68 -24.26
CA ARG A 510 -2.51 17.09 -23.05
C ARG A 510 -3.32 18.37 -23.24
N LEU A 511 -2.89 19.29 -24.11
CA LEU A 511 -3.51 20.59 -24.33
C LEU A 511 -4.69 20.54 -25.31
N ILE A 512 -4.73 19.51 -26.16
CA ILE A 512 -5.79 19.32 -27.17
C ILE A 512 -7.05 18.85 -26.44
N LEU A 513 -8.21 19.44 -26.76
CA LEU A 513 -9.49 19.01 -26.22
C LEU A 513 -10.21 18.11 -27.24
N PRO A 514 -10.34 16.79 -26.98
CA PRO A 514 -11.19 15.94 -27.79
C PRO A 514 -12.67 16.33 -27.65
N ASP A 515 -13.47 16.08 -28.68
CA ASP A 515 -14.91 16.26 -28.68
C ASP A 515 -15.58 15.13 -27.88
N LEU A 516 -15.68 15.34 -26.57
CA LEU A 516 -16.26 14.40 -25.61
C LEU A 516 -17.74 14.72 -25.38
N PRO A 517 -18.61 13.72 -25.17
CA PRO A 517 -20.02 13.97 -24.89
C PRO A 517 -20.17 14.76 -23.59
N PRO A 518 -21.15 15.68 -23.47
CA PRO A 518 -21.33 16.50 -22.27
C PRO A 518 -21.46 15.69 -20.97
N SER A 519 -22.05 14.50 -21.04
CA SER A 519 -22.19 13.59 -19.90
C SER A 519 -20.85 13.12 -19.31
N PHE A 520 -19.75 13.19 -20.07
CA PHE A 520 -18.43 12.82 -19.58
C PHE A 520 -17.98 13.73 -18.44
N CYS A 521 -18.16 15.05 -18.58
CA CYS A 521 -17.70 16.04 -17.61
C CYS A 521 -18.57 16.16 -16.35
N SER A 522 -19.61 15.35 -16.18
CA SER A 522 -20.49 15.47 -15.01
C SER A 522 -19.82 15.15 -13.66
N TYR A 523 -18.59 14.63 -13.65
CA TYR A 523 -17.84 14.36 -12.41
C TYR A 523 -17.30 15.64 -11.75
N VAL A 524 -17.18 16.72 -12.52
CA VAL A 524 -16.81 18.03 -12.00
C VAL A 524 -18.02 18.83 -11.53
N ASP A 525 -19.25 18.38 -11.81
CA ASP A 525 -20.45 19.05 -11.31
C ASP A 525 -20.52 18.90 -9.78
N ALA A 526 -20.88 19.98 -9.10
CA ALA A 526 -21.07 20.02 -7.66
C ALA A 526 -22.39 20.67 -7.29
N THR A 527 -22.92 20.29 -6.12
CA THR A 527 -24.12 20.93 -5.56
C THR A 527 -23.71 22.05 -4.59
N GLN A 528 -24.63 22.97 -4.29
CA GLN A 528 -24.36 24.03 -3.29
C GLN A 528 -24.06 23.46 -1.90
N ASP A 529 -24.63 22.30 -1.56
CA ASP A 529 -24.45 21.66 -0.25
C ASP A 529 -23.03 21.09 -0.04
N GLU A 530 -22.30 20.82 -1.14
CA GLU A 530 -20.91 20.36 -1.10
C GLU A 530 -19.90 21.49 -0.81
N VAL A 531 -20.33 22.75 -0.89
CA VAL A 531 -19.46 23.92 -0.79
C VAL A 531 -19.03 24.15 0.67
N GLY A 532 -17.90 23.53 1.03
CA GLY A 532 -17.24 23.74 2.31
C GLY A 532 -16.41 25.03 2.35
N ARG A 533 -16.37 25.69 3.52
CA ARG A 533 -15.62 26.93 3.82
C ARG A 533 -15.80 28.01 2.73
N PRO A 534 -16.87 28.81 2.81
CA PRO A 534 -17.19 29.78 1.78
C PRO A 534 -16.08 30.81 1.62
N VAL A 535 -15.63 31.02 0.39
CA VAL A 535 -14.71 32.08 -0.02
C VAL A 535 -15.37 32.71 -1.23
N GLN A 536 -15.58 34.03 -1.26
CA GLN A 536 -16.20 34.72 -2.40
C GLN A 536 -15.20 35.63 -3.11
N ALA A 537 -14.61 35.10 -4.20
CA ALA A 537 -13.74 35.85 -5.09
C ALA A 537 -14.32 35.87 -6.51
N ILE A 538 -14.46 37.06 -7.10
CA ILE A 538 -14.97 37.22 -8.46
C ILE A 538 -13.80 37.44 -9.42
N PHE A 539 -13.74 36.64 -10.47
CA PHE A 539 -12.77 36.76 -11.54
C PHE A 539 -13.43 37.47 -12.74
N SER A 540 -12.70 38.40 -13.35
CA SER A 540 -13.19 39.22 -14.46
C SER A 540 -12.12 39.33 -15.55
N SER A 541 -12.52 39.15 -16.81
CA SER A 541 -11.61 39.20 -17.96
C SER A 541 -11.03 40.58 -18.25
N THR A 542 -11.63 41.65 -17.74
CA THR A 542 -11.10 43.03 -17.79
C THR A 542 -11.51 43.79 -16.53
N ARG A 543 -10.72 44.79 -16.10
CA ARG A 543 -10.98 45.62 -14.89
C ARG A 543 -12.37 46.29 -14.86
N ASN A 544 -13.06 46.37 -16.01
CA ASN A 544 -14.32 47.10 -16.17
C ASN A 544 -15.47 46.25 -16.78
N SER A 545 -15.44 44.91 -16.69
CA SER A 545 -16.55 44.07 -17.20
C SER A 545 -17.11 43.08 -16.18
N SER A 546 -18.36 42.67 -16.45
CA SER A 546 -19.17 41.73 -15.66
C SER A 546 -18.42 40.43 -15.29
N ALA A 547 -18.62 39.96 -14.05
CA ALA A 547 -18.12 38.69 -13.54
C ALA A 547 -18.21 37.55 -14.57
N THR A 548 -17.11 36.80 -14.73
CA THR A 548 -17.08 35.59 -15.58
C THR A 548 -17.17 34.32 -14.72
N MET A 549 -16.44 34.28 -13.60
CA MET A 549 -16.52 33.19 -12.61
C MET A 549 -16.44 33.70 -11.19
N GLU A 550 -17.17 33.03 -10.29
CA GLU A 550 -17.14 33.28 -8.86
C GLU A 550 -16.57 32.02 -8.16
N LEU A 551 -15.44 32.14 -7.47
CA LEU A 551 -15.07 31.15 -6.46
C LEU A 551 -16.07 31.29 -5.31
N ILE A 552 -16.76 30.21 -4.95
CA ILE A 552 -17.79 30.19 -3.91
C ILE A 552 -17.37 29.41 -2.65
N GLY A 553 -16.30 28.61 -2.74
CA GLY A 553 -15.74 27.89 -1.60
C GLY A 553 -14.45 27.15 -1.94
N SER A 554 -13.76 26.71 -0.90
CA SER A 554 -12.53 25.94 -1.05
C SER A 554 -12.27 25.06 0.16
N SER A 555 -11.65 23.90 -0.06
CA SER A 555 -11.19 23.02 1.02
C SER A 555 -9.74 22.64 0.79
N VAL A 556 -8.97 22.64 1.87
CA VAL A 556 -7.57 22.20 1.88
C VAL A 556 -7.50 20.98 2.78
N ALA A 557 -7.21 19.82 2.19
CA ALA A 557 -7.03 18.59 2.94
C ALA A 557 -5.57 18.53 3.40
N ALA A 558 -5.33 19.01 4.62
CA ALA A 558 -4.01 19.11 5.22
C ALA A 558 -4.11 19.17 6.75
N PRO A 559 -3.14 18.61 7.49
CA PRO A 559 -2.97 18.96 8.91
C PRO A 559 -2.54 20.43 9.02
N GLY A 560 -2.94 21.13 10.09
CA GLY A 560 -2.57 22.55 10.30
C GLY A 560 -1.06 22.79 10.46
N ILE A 561 -0.33 21.73 10.82
CA ILE A 561 1.14 21.67 10.86
C ILE A 561 1.58 20.64 9.82
N ILE A 562 2.51 21.02 8.95
CA ILE A 562 2.92 20.22 7.80
C ILE A 562 4.44 20.11 7.78
N SER A 563 4.96 18.90 7.64
CA SER A 563 6.38 18.67 7.41
C SER A 563 6.76 19.05 5.98
N ILE A 564 7.85 19.79 5.82
CA ILE A 564 8.39 20.15 4.50
C ILE A 564 8.87 18.89 3.75
N THR A 565 9.26 17.84 4.47
CA THR A 565 9.87 16.62 3.90
C THR A 565 8.90 15.44 3.77
N ALA A 566 7.77 15.45 4.48
CA ALA A 566 6.80 14.35 4.47
C ALA A 566 5.34 14.81 4.40
N GLY A 567 5.11 16.11 4.25
CA GLY A 567 3.78 16.70 4.20
C GLY A 567 3.14 16.55 2.83
N TYR A 568 1.87 16.16 2.82
CA TYR A 568 1.03 16.06 1.62
C TYR A 568 -0.17 16.98 1.72
N LEU A 569 -0.58 17.52 0.57
CA LEU A 569 -1.65 18.48 0.43
C LEU A 569 -2.56 18.06 -0.72
N SER A 570 -3.85 18.37 -0.61
CA SER A 570 -4.71 18.50 -1.77
C SER A 570 -5.66 19.69 -1.59
N VAL A 571 -6.00 20.31 -2.72
CA VAL A 571 -6.85 21.49 -2.76
C VAL A 571 -8.09 21.17 -3.58
N THR A 572 -9.25 21.51 -3.02
CA THR A 572 -10.54 21.48 -3.72
C THR A 572 -11.11 22.89 -3.78
N THR A 573 -11.60 23.31 -4.94
CA THR A 573 -12.22 24.63 -5.16
C THR A 573 -13.57 24.46 -5.82
N TYR A 574 -14.51 25.35 -5.48
CA TYR A 574 -15.87 25.36 -5.99
C TYR A 574 -16.15 26.67 -6.71
N TRP A 575 -16.66 26.58 -7.93
CA TRP A 575 -16.79 27.68 -8.87
C TRP A 575 -18.22 27.80 -9.36
N ARG A 576 -18.81 28.99 -9.28
CA ARG A 576 -20.06 29.32 -9.97
C ARG A 576 -19.74 30.07 -11.26
N VAL A 577 -20.24 29.55 -12.36
CA VAL A 577 -20.05 30.16 -13.68
C VAL A 577 -21.17 31.17 -13.91
N THR A 578 -20.81 32.44 -14.04
CA THR A 578 -21.78 33.52 -14.30
C THR A 578 -21.83 33.84 -15.79
N LYS A 579 -20.68 33.84 -16.46
CA LYS A 579 -20.58 33.92 -17.93
C LYS A 579 -19.53 32.94 -18.44
N PRO A 580 -19.74 32.31 -19.62
CA PRO A 580 -18.73 31.46 -20.23
C PRO A 580 -17.39 32.19 -20.40
N ILE A 581 -16.30 31.47 -20.20
CA ILE A 581 -14.95 31.97 -20.46
C ILE A 581 -14.55 31.57 -21.87
N GLU A 582 -13.88 32.45 -22.60
CA GLU A 582 -13.40 32.14 -23.96
C GLU A 582 -12.02 31.45 -23.93
N THR A 583 -11.12 31.94 -23.08
CA THR A 583 -9.76 31.40 -22.94
C THR A 583 -9.72 30.25 -21.92
N PRO A 584 -9.30 29.03 -22.29
CA PRO A 584 -9.14 27.96 -21.30
C PRO A 584 -8.08 28.34 -20.27
N LEU A 585 -8.40 28.14 -18.99
CA LEU A 585 -7.55 28.48 -17.85
C LEU A 585 -7.12 27.21 -17.12
N GLN A 586 -5.98 27.29 -16.45
CA GLN A 586 -5.50 26.30 -15.48
C GLN A 586 -5.28 26.95 -14.12
N MET A 587 -5.37 26.14 -13.08
CA MET A 587 -5.12 26.54 -11.71
C MET A 587 -3.70 26.15 -11.30
N VAL A 588 -3.00 27.12 -10.74
CA VAL A 588 -1.64 26.98 -10.24
C VAL A 588 -1.64 27.19 -8.74
N LEU A 589 -1.17 26.20 -7.99
CA LEU A 589 -1.08 26.22 -6.52
C LEU A 589 0.27 26.80 -6.10
N LEU A 590 0.23 27.74 -5.17
CA LEU A 590 1.35 28.56 -4.76
C LEU A 590 1.45 28.59 -3.24
N MET A 591 2.66 28.72 -2.70
CA MET A 591 2.91 28.93 -1.28
C MET A 591 3.75 30.16 -1.05
N MET A 592 3.30 31.04 -0.16
CA MET A 592 4.12 32.13 0.37
C MET A 592 4.75 31.67 1.69
N ASP A 593 6.07 31.66 1.77
CA ASP A 593 6.79 31.32 2.99
C ASP A 593 6.85 32.49 3.99
N LYS A 594 7.46 32.26 5.15
CA LYS A 594 7.59 33.27 6.22
C LYS A 594 8.39 34.51 5.80
N ASP A 595 9.22 34.40 4.77
CA ASP A 595 10.08 35.46 4.25
C ASP A 595 9.36 36.24 3.12
N GLY A 596 8.10 35.90 2.84
CA GLY A 596 7.29 36.51 1.80
C GLY A 596 7.63 36.03 0.39
N LYS A 597 8.46 34.98 0.24
CA LYS A 597 8.81 34.41 -1.05
C LYS A 597 7.73 33.44 -1.49
N GLU A 598 7.32 33.57 -2.74
CA GLU A 598 6.31 32.71 -3.36
C GLU A 598 6.98 31.51 -4.09
N HIS A 599 6.40 30.33 -3.92
CA HIS A 599 6.88 29.08 -4.50
C HIS A 599 5.74 28.39 -5.26
N LEU A 600 6.02 27.92 -6.47
CA LEU A 600 5.11 27.06 -7.22
C LEU A 600 5.08 25.67 -6.57
N LEU A 601 3.91 25.26 -6.08
CA LEU A 601 3.73 23.94 -5.49
C LEU A 601 3.34 22.90 -6.53
N SER A 602 2.28 23.18 -7.30
CA SER A 602 1.70 22.24 -8.25
C SER A 602 0.81 22.96 -9.26
N SER A 603 0.71 22.42 -10.46
CA SER A 603 -0.32 22.76 -11.46
C SER A 603 -1.17 21.54 -11.83
N ASP A 604 -1.06 20.48 -11.03
CA ASP A 604 -1.67 19.20 -11.32
C ASP A 604 -3.13 19.14 -10.85
N VAL A 605 -3.98 19.73 -11.68
CA VAL A 605 -5.45 19.74 -11.54
C VAL A 605 -6.04 19.02 -12.76
N PRO A 606 -6.16 17.68 -12.74
CA PRO A 606 -6.41 16.88 -13.94
C PRO A 606 -7.67 17.27 -14.71
N ALA A 607 -8.72 17.64 -13.97
CA ALA A 607 -10.02 17.98 -14.54
C ALA A 607 -9.97 19.11 -15.58
N VAL A 608 -9.09 20.11 -15.45
CA VAL A 608 -9.03 21.21 -16.43
C VAL A 608 -8.50 20.79 -17.79
N TYR A 609 -7.82 19.64 -17.89
CA TYR A 609 -7.36 19.11 -19.17
C TYR A 609 -8.46 18.33 -19.89
N TRP A 610 -9.45 17.81 -19.17
CA TRP A 610 -10.56 17.03 -19.70
C TRP A 610 -11.82 17.88 -19.91
N CYS A 611 -12.09 18.79 -18.99
CA CYS A 611 -13.26 19.66 -18.91
C CYS A 611 -12.81 21.11 -18.78
N GLN A 612 -12.19 21.62 -19.85
CA GLN A 612 -11.56 22.95 -19.90
C GLN A 612 -12.54 24.06 -19.52
N THR A 613 -12.07 25.11 -18.85
CA THR A 613 -12.93 26.18 -18.29
C THR A 613 -13.78 26.90 -19.32
N ASN A 614 -13.37 26.91 -20.59
CA ASN A 614 -14.11 27.52 -21.68
C ASN A 614 -15.28 26.66 -22.21
N THR A 615 -15.44 25.44 -21.68
CA THR A 615 -16.60 24.57 -21.93
C THR A 615 -17.71 24.75 -20.92
N TRP A 616 -17.47 25.48 -19.82
CA TRP A 616 -18.44 25.58 -18.73
C TRP A 616 -19.60 26.52 -19.06
N HIS A 617 -20.81 26.14 -18.64
CA HIS A 617 -22.03 26.88 -18.92
C HIS A 617 -22.46 27.79 -17.77
N SER A 618 -23.13 28.89 -18.08
CA SER A 618 -23.68 29.79 -17.05
C SER A 618 -24.68 29.07 -16.15
N GLY A 619 -24.59 29.32 -14.85
CA GLY A 619 -25.47 28.73 -13.83
C GLY A 619 -24.97 27.40 -13.25
N THR A 620 -23.89 26.81 -13.78
CA THR A 620 -23.31 25.59 -13.21
C THR A 620 -22.42 25.89 -12.01
N VAL A 621 -22.32 24.90 -11.12
CA VAL A 621 -21.34 24.88 -10.03
C VAL A 621 -20.34 23.76 -10.32
N ILE A 622 -19.07 24.12 -10.42
CA ILE A 622 -17.98 23.23 -10.82
C ILE A 622 -17.00 23.04 -9.66
N ARG A 623 -16.61 21.80 -9.41
CA ARG A 623 -15.61 21.38 -8.43
C ARG A 623 -14.33 21.00 -9.15
N LEU A 624 -13.24 21.64 -8.78
CA LEU A 624 -11.89 21.28 -9.20
C LEU A 624 -11.09 20.77 -8.03
N ARG A 625 -10.46 19.61 -8.20
CA ARG A 625 -9.60 18.98 -7.21
C ARG A 625 -8.20 18.78 -7.79
N SER A 626 -7.19 19.19 -7.03
CA SER A 626 -5.80 18.84 -7.34
C SER A 626 -5.53 17.39 -6.97
N ASN A 627 -4.55 16.77 -7.61
CA ASN A 627 -3.96 15.57 -7.05
C ASN A 627 -3.34 15.84 -5.69
N VAL A 628 -3.06 14.77 -4.94
CA VAL A 628 -2.26 14.86 -3.73
C VAL A 628 -0.82 15.17 -4.15
N PHE A 629 -0.23 16.22 -3.61
CA PHE A 629 1.15 16.61 -3.88
C PHE A 629 1.91 16.85 -2.58
N GLY A 630 3.20 16.53 -2.60
CA GLY A 630 4.13 16.80 -1.50
C GLY A 630 4.73 18.20 -1.58
N LEU A 631 5.42 18.60 -0.51
CA LEU A 631 6.24 19.83 -0.48
C LEU A 631 7.73 19.58 -0.77
N ASN A 632 8.08 18.31 -0.98
CA ASN A 632 9.43 17.85 -1.23
C ASN A 632 9.95 18.49 -2.53
N ASP A 633 11.24 18.84 -2.58
CA ASP A 633 11.93 19.51 -3.69
C ASP A 633 11.78 21.05 -3.77
N LEU A 634 11.12 21.67 -2.79
CA LEU A 634 11.03 23.13 -2.68
C LEU A 634 11.97 23.66 -1.60
N SER A 635 12.65 24.77 -1.88
CA SER A 635 13.49 25.49 -0.90
C SER A 635 12.63 26.28 0.10
N LEU A 636 11.67 25.61 0.72
CA LEU A 636 10.76 26.17 1.72
C LEU A 636 11.48 26.33 3.07
N VAL A 637 11.17 27.41 3.76
CA VAL A 637 11.74 27.70 5.09
C VAL A 637 10.71 27.37 6.17
N PRO A 638 11.09 26.65 7.26
CA PRO A 638 10.19 26.41 8.39
C PRO A 638 9.61 27.71 8.96
N GLY A 639 8.33 27.69 9.34
CA GLY A 639 7.61 28.86 9.84
C GLY A 639 6.18 28.97 9.32
N PRO A 640 5.50 30.08 9.62
CA PRO A 640 4.18 30.36 9.05
C PRO A 640 4.27 30.48 7.53
N ALA A 641 3.33 29.86 6.83
CA ALA A 641 3.21 29.92 5.38
C ALA A 641 1.74 30.06 4.99
N TYR A 642 1.50 30.53 3.75
CA TYR A 642 0.15 30.69 3.22
C TYR A 642 0.01 29.95 1.90
N LEU A 643 -0.95 29.02 1.86
CA LEU A 643 -1.35 28.36 0.63
C LEU A 643 -2.28 29.28 -0.15
N SER A 644 -2.02 29.42 -1.44
CA SER A 644 -2.81 30.23 -2.36
C SER A 644 -2.91 29.55 -3.73
N PHE A 645 -3.75 30.09 -4.60
CA PHE A 645 -3.77 29.69 -5.99
C PHE A 645 -3.95 30.89 -6.92
N ALA A 646 -3.53 30.74 -8.17
CA ALA A 646 -3.77 31.69 -9.24
C ALA A 646 -4.35 30.97 -10.47
N LEU A 647 -5.09 31.70 -11.30
CA LEU A 647 -5.53 31.23 -12.61
C LEU A 647 -4.61 31.82 -13.69
N VAL A 648 -4.19 30.99 -14.63
CA VAL A 648 -3.41 31.40 -15.80
C VAL A 648 -3.97 30.77 -17.07
N PRO A 649 -3.74 31.35 -18.26
CA PRO A 649 -4.08 30.69 -19.51
C PRO A 649 -3.48 29.28 -19.59
N LEU A 650 -4.25 28.31 -20.09
CA LEU A 650 -3.82 26.90 -20.18
C LEU A 650 -2.55 26.72 -21.04
N LEU A 651 -2.40 27.55 -22.08
CA LEU A 651 -1.24 27.52 -22.98
C LEU A 651 0.03 28.13 -22.36
N GLN A 652 -0.10 28.89 -21.28
CA GLN A 652 1.03 29.45 -20.56
C GLN A 652 1.66 28.36 -19.68
N GLN A 653 2.91 27.98 -19.92
CA GLN A 653 3.59 27.02 -19.06
C GLN A 653 3.90 27.64 -17.68
N PRO A 654 3.47 27.03 -16.57
CA PRO A 654 3.85 27.50 -15.24
C PRO A 654 5.36 27.32 -15.04
N THR A 655 6.08 28.40 -14.78
CA THR A 655 7.49 28.37 -14.40
C THR A 655 7.64 28.57 -12.90
N ARG A 656 8.82 28.22 -12.33
CA ARG A 656 9.12 28.48 -10.91
C ARG A 656 9.04 29.97 -10.54
N THR A 657 9.20 30.85 -11.52
CA THR A 657 9.08 32.31 -11.40
C THR A 657 7.96 32.78 -12.34
N MET A 658 6.72 32.46 -12.00
CA MET A 658 5.58 32.85 -12.81
C MET A 658 5.25 34.33 -12.61
N GLU A 659 5.43 35.12 -13.67
CA GLU A 659 5.14 36.56 -13.66
C GLU A 659 3.68 36.83 -13.26
N VAL A 660 3.47 37.82 -12.39
CA VAL A 660 2.14 38.21 -11.92
C VAL A 660 1.25 38.68 -13.08
N GLN A 661 1.85 39.24 -14.12
CA GLN A 661 1.18 39.73 -15.33
C GLN A 661 0.52 38.60 -16.14
N ALA A 662 1.01 37.36 -16.01
CA ALA A 662 0.41 36.20 -16.68
C ALA A 662 -0.84 35.68 -15.95
N ARG A 663 -1.13 36.17 -14.74
CA ARG A 663 -2.24 35.72 -13.89
C ARG A 663 -3.52 36.49 -14.18
N PHE A 664 -4.63 35.77 -14.20
CA PHE A 664 -5.96 36.33 -14.38
C PHE A 664 -6.33 37.21 -13.17
N SER A 665 -6.85 38.41 -13.44
CA SER A 665 -7.22 39.36 -12.40
C SER A 665 -8.52 38.97 -11.69
N PHE A 666 -8.63 39.32 -10.41
CA PHE A 666 -9.84 39.12 -9.61
C PHE A 666 -10.14 40.31 -8.68
N HIS A 667 -11.39 40.40 -8.25
CA HIS A 667 -11.87 41.32 -7.24
C HIS A 667 -12.62 40.52 -6.15
N ILE A 668 -12.23 40.69 -4.89
CA ILE A 668 -12.86 39.99 -3.76
C ILE A 668 -14.11 40.76 -3.34
N VAL A 669 -15.24 40.05 -3.20
CA VAL A 669 -16.54 40.67 -2.83
C VAL A 669 -16.85 40.50 -1.35
N ARG A 670 -16.56 39.32 -0.75
CA ARG A 670 -16.67 39.07 0.70
C ARG A 670 -15.62 38.05 1.13
N ASN A 671 -14.94 38.35 2.24
CA ASN A 671 -14.01 37.43 2.90
C ASN A 671 -14.53 37.09 4.29
N THR A 672 -14.63 35.81 4.62
CA THR A 672 -15.08 35.29 5.92
C THR A 672 -13.92 34.85 6.81
N ALA A 673 -12.68 34.87 6.32
CA ALA A 673 -11.46 34.60 7.09
C ALA A 673 -10.57 35.85 7.17
N PRO A 674 -9.78 36.06 8.24
CA PRO A 674 -8.86 37.18 8.32
C PRO A 674 -7.66 36.91 7.39
N ALA A 675 -7.78 37.27 6.11
CA ALA A 675 -6.66 37.24 5.16
C ALA A 675 -6.39 38.65 4.66
N SER A 676 -5.27 39.21 5.11
CA SER A 676 -4.64 40.37 4.48
C SER A 676 -4.17 39.98 3.08
N LEU A 677 -4.69 40.72 2.10
CA LEU A 677 -4.45 40.65 0.66
C LEU A 677 -3.02 40.37 0.21
N ALA A 678 -2.92 39.73 -0.97
CA ALA A 678 -1.93 40.08 -1.97
C ALA A 678 -2.64 40.41 -3.31
N ALA A 679 -3.46 41.48 -3.33
CA ALA A 679 -3.98 42.03 -4.59
C ALA A 679 -2.87 42.43 -5.57
N SER A 680 -1.64 42.62 -5.08
CA SER A 680 -0.44 42.84 -5.87
C SER A 680 0.03 41.59 -6.63
N THR A 681 -0.38 40.37 -6.27
CA THR A 681 0.12 39.12 -6.87
C THR A 681 -0.92 38.34 -7.68
N ASN A 682 -2.17 38.83 -7.79
CA ASN A 682 -3.27 38.13 -8.45
C ASN A 682 -3.39 36.65 -8.01
N ALA A 683 -3.19 36.36 -6.72
CA ALA A 683 -3.41 35.04 -6.11
C ALA A 683 -4.43 35.09 -4.96
N VAL A 684 -5.30 34.08 -4.87
CA VAL A 684 -6.30 33.93 -3.79
C VAL A 684 -5.72 33.06 -2.68
N MET A 685 -5.67 33.59 -1.45
CA MET A 685 -5.24 32.84 -0.27
C MET A 685 -6.32 31.86 0.18
N LEU A 686 -5.92 30.61 0.41
CA LEU A 686 -6.81 29.51 0.78
C LEU A 686 -6.72 29.16 2.27
N ALA A 687 -5.51 29.01 2.80
CA ALA A 687 -5.30 28.59 4.18
C ALA A 687 -3.93 29.03 4.72
N PRO A 688 -3.87 29.49 5.99
CA PRO A 688 -2.61 29.57 6.71
C PRO A 688 -2.14 28.16 7.11
N LEU A 689 -0.84 27.94 7.06
CA LEU A 689 -0.17 26.69 7.39
C LEU A 689 1.05 26.97 8.27
N THR A 690 1.50 25.98 9.04
CA THR A 690 2.79 26.04 9.73
C THR A 690 3.70 24.95 9.19
N LEU A 691 4.81 25.35 8.57
CA LEU A 691 5.82 24.47 8.02
C LEU A 691 6.82 24.09 9.12
N VAL A 692 7.02 22.79 9.29
CA VAL A 692 8.05 22.22 10.17
C VAL A 692 9.03 21.37 9.35
N PRO A 693 10.26 21.13 9.85
CA PRO A 693 11.23 20.28 9.17
C PRO A 693 10.69 18.91 8.74
#